data_AF-A0A176T4B5-F1
#
_entry.id   AF-A0A176T4B5-F1
#
_cell.length_a   1.000
_cell.length_b   1.000
_cell.length_c   1.000
_cell.angle_alpha   90.00
_cell.angle_beta   90.00
_cell.angle_gamma   90.00
#
_symmetry.space_group_name_H-M   'P 1'
#
loop_
_entity.id
_entity.type
_entity.pdbx_description
1 polymer ?
#
loop_
_entity_poly.entity_id
_entity_poly.type
_entity_poly.pdbx_seq_one_letter_code
_entity_poly.pdbx_strand_id
1 'polypeptide(L)'
;MYSSNLLRGNLQAKYPVIPTPQEINYGNEEIAFKTINITKSNFRNVSNKLEAFFYAKGIKVSSKGLNIQIIKAEIPVDNSDEAYRLVIDSKIKIWASTEKGAYYAIQTLKQIFRKYGKKGRFPKLEITDWAAFKIRGFMHDTGRNFQSVSQLKEQIEVLSQYKYNVFHWHLTDDPGWRLESKIYPELQSEAATSRGKGKFYTQEDFKDILAFCKDRNITVIPEFDIPGHSRAFRTALGFKSMKDERALPALLALFDELCSLADPEEMPYIHIGTDEVRNSEEYVSKDFVLEIMKRIKAKNRELIVWKEGIEIKEDTTSINQLWAQHEPRAGHRFIDSRANYINHLDPFAGMSRLYFQQPCRQPKGDEFALGGVLCAWPDNNVNNERDILKQNPIYPSILFYADAIWKGRKKDHFEFWAKLPSKETDAFKAFQKFEEKVITHRDLFFKGKEFPYVKQTDVLWNIIGPFDHKGDVLTAFEVEDTLKQSYKSNGKTFNWSESVVGATVHLKHFFNFSALTSQKTGTFYARTQIYSPNNSTQDFWIGFQGWSRSGGRRVGPFPDQGQWHTTNPKIWVNNNEIAPPIWQQPSLGTKTDEIPFIDEDYFYREPTKINLKKGWNTVLLKIPQDRNSWKWMFTCVPVTVKNEGVSEVKELKFRTAFNMTSKVSLSSFPKNYQLYARDSNNKAIINISGKVDSSVDSLIVKVHRSQGTVTRTAIAVKAQFSVPIEIDAIKHNYTIALFVKAKNREEVFIKKATHVTAGDVYVINGQSNAWAIDYDNAYNNNHLPENAKWVRTIGAMHVYNQPAILPEAENTDWYLASGKAPDIRSGKELVGRGMVGVLGMNIGLNLVKSENVPIAIINGSGGGGAISYYQKTIDYDLDKPYGRLQKRLEASGLKGSIKAFIWNQGENNAGDSIVHYKKALKRLYNDLKTDFSFEKFYIIQTPPGCNSNIGHQNVREAQRQFVKEHEKIKILTRHGFLENPKTEDGSYFLSDGCHYHAHGYEVLANWISNLAKYDFYGGEVDYQAPQLIEVQLESSKSLIIAFDKPIVIQSNLLVDGIFYAVKDHLFALNNHKTSSISKIEVLAENSKKIRLTFSEQSLLKGDRLTYILGDNYFLRSKPYSGPWLVDKVTGVGAVGFTSVLE
;
A
#
# COMPACT_ATOMS: atom_id res chain seq x y z
N MET A 1 -35.74 18.20 -8.85
CA MET A 1 -36.61 18.89 -9.83
C MET A 1 -36.03 20.24 -10.33
N TYR A 2 -34.70 20.45 -10.30
CA TYR A 2 -34.03 21.67 -10.80
C TYR A 2 -33.03 21.35 -11.94
N SER A 3 -33.47 20.64 -12.99
CA SER A 3 -32.68 20.49 -14.23
C SER A 3 -33.50 20.64 -15.52
N SER A 4 -34.75 21.12 -15.44
CA SER A 4 -35.64 21.26 -16.59
C SER A 4 -35.61 22.66 -17.24
N ASN A 5 -35.03 23.67 -16.58
CA ASN A 5 -35.09 25.06 -17.06
C ASN A 5 -33.84 25.57 -17.81
N LEU A 6 -32.70 24.85 -17.78
CA LEU A 6 -31.48 25.23 -18.54
C LEU A 6 -31.37 24.56 -19.92
N LEU A 7 -32.20 23.55 -20.22
CA LEU A 7 -32.17 22.79 -21.48
C LEU A 7 -33.11 23.35 -22.58
N ARG A 8 -33.77 24.48 -22.34
CA ARG A 8 -34.66 25.09 -23.36
C ARG A 8 -33.92 25.93 -24.41
N GLY A 9 -32.59 26.13 -24.30
CA GLY A 9 -31.84 27.06 -25.17
C GLY A 9 -30.71 26.49 -26.05
N ASN A 10 -30.23 25.26 -25.84
CA ASN A 10 -29.08 24.73 -26.59
C ASN A 10 -29.35 23.32 -27.15
N LEU A 11 -29.71 23.22 -28.44
CA LEU A 11 -29.98 21.95 -29.11
C LEU A 11 -28.74 21.04 -29.16
N GLN A 12 -27.52 21.59 -29.24
CA GLN A 12 -26.29 20.80 -29.27
C GLN A 12 -26.11 19.98 -27.98
N ALA A 13 -26.44 20.56 -26.81
CA ALA A 13 -26.34 19.85 -25.54
C ALA A 13 -27.44 18.77 -25.38
N LYS A 14 -28.61 18.98 -25.98
CA LYS A 14 -29.74 18.03 -25.91
C LYS A 14 -29.60 16.86 -26.89
N TYR A 15 -28.96 17.10 -28.04
CA TYR A 15 -28.80 16.16 -29.14
C TYR A 15 -27.33 15.96 -29.51
N PRO A 16 -26.45 15.60 -28.56
CA PRO A 16 -25.04 15.38 -28.90
C PRO A 16 -24.92 14.22 -29.90
N VAL A 17 -23.87 14.30 -30.72
CA VAL A 17 -23.52 13.30 -31.73
C VAL A 17 -22.08 12.85 -31.47
N ILE A 18 -21.87 11.53 -31.45
CA ILE A 18 -20.58 10.86 -31.35
C ILE A 18 -20.52 9.75 -32.42
N PRO A 19 -19.50 9.69 -33.28
CA PRO A 19 -18.41 10.64 -33.40
C PRO A 19 -18.86 12.07 -33.72
N THR A 20 -18.08 13.07 -33.31
CA THR A 20 -18.33 14.47 -33.69
C THR A 20 -18.23 14.60 -35.22
N PRO A 21 -19.27 15.10 -35.91
CA PRO A 21 -19.23 15.24 -37.35
C PRO A 21 -18.15 16.21 -37.83
N GLN A 22 -17.76 16.07 -39.10
CA GLN A 22 -16.79 16.97 -39.71
C GLN A 22 -17.30 18.41 -39.70
N GLU A 23 -18.54 18.62 -40.14
CA GLU A 23 -19.26 19.88 -40.10
C GLU A 23 -20.65 19.66 -39.51
N ILE A 24 -21.05 20.50 -38.55
CA ILE A 24 -22.38 20.44 -37.94
C ILE A 24 -22.86 21.84 -37.54
N ASN A 25 -24.03 22.21 -38.03
CA ASN A 25 -24.69 23.47 -37.74
C ASN A 25 -26.08 23.19 -37.17
N TYR A 26 -26.29 23.52 -35.90
CA TYR A 26 -27.62 23.45 -35.29
C TYR A 26 -28.42 24.70 -35.62
N GLY A 27 -29.71 24.51 -35.93
CA GLY A 27 -30.69 25.59 -35.90
C GLY A 27 -31.16 25.90 -34.48
N ASN A 28 -32.24 26.66 -34.37
CA ASN A 28 -32.79 27.11 -33.07
C ASN A 28 -34.08 26.37 -32.66
N GLU A 29 -34.62 25.50 -33.50
CA GLU A 29 -35.93 24.86 -33.29
C GLU A 29 -35.88 23.34 -33.38
N GLU A 30 -36.91 22.69 -32.83
CA GLU A 30 -37.18 21.27 -33.03
C GLU A 30 -38.38 21.09 -33.94
N ILE A 31 -38.35 20.04 -34.76
CA ILE A 31 -39.54 19.55 -35.47
C ILE A 31 -40.16 18.40 -34.69
N ALA A 32 -41.49 18.34 -34.65
CA ALA A 32 -42.25 17.26 -34.02
C ALA A 32 -43.20 16.59 -35.00
N PHE A 33 -43.27 15.26 -34.98
CA PHE A 33 -44.04 14.47 -35.94
C PHE A 33 -44.67 13.24 -35.28
N LYS A 34 -45.80 12.76 -35.81
CA LYS A 34 -46.50 11.55 -35.31
C LYS A 34 -46.24 10.32 -36.17
N THR A 35 -46.03 10.54 -37.47
CA THR A 35 -45.76 9.53 -38.49
C THR A 35 -44.67 10.04 -39.43
N ILE A 36 -44.07 9.15 -40.20
CA ILE A 36 -43.07 9.47 -41.23
C ILE A 36 -43.57 9.09 -42.62
N ASN A 37 -42.96 9.66 -43.67
CA ASN A 37 -43.20 9.30 -45.05
C ASN A 37 -41.87 9.28 -45.81
N ILE A 38 -41.38 8.10 -46.20
CA ILE A 38 -40.19 8.01 -47.07
C ILE A 38 -40.64 8.22 -48.52
N THR A 39 -40.57 9.48 -48.97
CA THR A 39 -41.11 9.92 -50.27
C THR A 39 -40.20 9.63 -51.46
N LYS A 40 -38.90 9.46 -51.22
CA LYS A 40 -37.89 9.15 -52.25
C LYS A 40 -36.71 8.44 -51.61
N SER A 41 -36.26 7.34 -52.21
CA SER A 41 -35.02 6.69 -51.80
C SER A 41 -34.28 6.02 -52.95
N ASN A 42 -32.97 6.27 -53.05
CA ASN A 42 -32.05 5.51 -53.90
C ASN A 42 -31.43 4.30 -53.19
N PHE A 43 -31.59 4.16 -51.86
CA PHE A 43 -30.99 3.10 -51.04
C PHE A 43 -32.09 2.35 -50.28
N ARG A 44 -32.63 1.29 -50.90
CA ARG A 44 -33.79 0.56 -50.38
C ARG A 44 -33.54 -0.06 -49.01
N ASN A 45 -32.39 -0.70 -48.81
CA ASN A 45 -32.02 -1.34 -47.54
C ASN A 45 -31.97 -0.34 -46.38
N VAL A 46 -31.36 0.83 -46.61
CA VAL A 46 -31.27 1.91 -45.62
C VAL A 46 -32.66 2.43 -45.26
N SER A 47 -33.56 2.52 -46.23
CA SER A 47 -34.94 2.95 -46.03
C SER A 47 -35.70 1.95 -45.14
N ASN A 48 -35.60 0.66 -45.44
CA ASN A 48 -36.22 -0.40 -44.66
C ASN A 48 -35.73 -0.39 -43.20
N LYS A 49 -34.41 -0.20 -42.99
CA LYS A 49 -33.81 -0.09 -41.65
C LYS A 49 -34.32 1.12 -40.88
N LEU A 50 -34.48 2.26 -41.57
CA LEU A 50 -34.99 3.47 -40.97
C LEU A 50 -36.47 3.33 -40.58
N GLU A 51 -37.29 2.73 -41.46
CA GLU A 51 -38.68 2.40 -41.15
C GLU A 51 -38.79 1.44 -39.97
N ALA A 52 -38.00 0.37 -39.94
CA ALA A 52 -37.97 -0.58 -38.83
C ALA A 52 -37.60 0.10 -37.51
N PHE A 53 -36.63 1.02 -37.52
CA PHE A 53 -36.28 1.82 -36.35
C PHE A 53 -37.47 2.66 -35.86
N PHE A 54 -38.13 3.41 -36.75
CA PHE A 54 -39.28 4.23 -36.36
C PHE A 54 -40.46 3.37 -35.89
N TYR A 55 -40.71 2.23 -36.54
CA TYR A 55 -41.73 1.26 -36.15
C TYR A 55 -41.47 0.72 -34.74
N ALA A 56 -40.24 0.31 -34.43
CA ALA A 56 -39.82 -0.11 -33.08
C ALA A 56 -39.96 1.01 -32.04
N LYS A 57 -39.84 2.28 -32.47
CA LYS A 57 -40.14 3.45 -31.64
C LYS A 57 -41.62 3.84 -31.65
N GLY A 58 -42.52 3.06 -32.26
CA GLY A 58 -43.96 3.30 -32.30
C GLY A 58 -44.39 4.50 -33.16
N ILE A 59 -43.56 4.88 -34.14
CA ILE A 59 -43.86 5.89 -35.15
C ILE A 59 -44.14 5.17 -36.47
N LYS A 60 -45.36 5.30 -36.98
CA LYS A 60 -45.81 4.57 -38.19
C LYS A 60 -45.51 5.34 -39.47
N VAL A 61 -45.49 4.63 -40.60
CA VAL A 61 -45.48 5.22 -41.93
C VAL A 61 -46.88 5.70 -42.32
N SER A 62 -46.99 6.90 -42.90
CA SER A 62 -48.24 7.48 -43.41
C SER A 62 -47.93 8.53 -44.47
N SER A 63 -48.75 8.63 -45.52
CA SER A 63 -48.60 9.66 -46.57
C SER A 63 -48.64 11.10 -46.05
N LYS A 64 -49.22 11.35 -44.87
CA LYS A 64 -49.25 12.67 -44.19
C LYS A 64 -48.12 12.85 -43.15
N GLY A 65 -47.16 11.93 -43.09
CA GLY A 65 -46.05 11.96 -42.14
C GLY A 65 -44.95 12.96 -42.50
N LEU A 66 -43.96 13.09 -41.62
CA LEU A 66 -42.74 13.87 -41.89
C LEU A 66 -42.01 13.29 -43.10
N ASN A 67 -41.82 14.10 -44.14
CA ASN A 67 -41.18 13.67 -45.37
C ASN A 67 -39.68 13.40 -45.17
N ILE A 68 -39.25 12.22 -45.60
CA ILE A 68 -37.85 11.79 -45.61
C ILE A 68 -37.46 11.47 -47.06
N GLN A 69 -36.30 11.97 -47.48
CA GLN A 69 -35.70 11.72 -48.79
C GLN A 69 -34.27 11.22 -48.61
N ILE A 70 -33.93 10.12 -49.27
CA ILE A 70 -32.59 9.53 -49.27
C ILE A 70 -32.09 9.51 -50.72
N ILE A 71 -31.12 10.35 -51.05
CA ILE A 71 -30.76 10.71 -52.42
C ILE A 71 -29.33 10.27 -52.70
N LYS A 72 -29.13 9.56 -53.81
CA LYS A 72 -27.78 9.29 -54.31
C LYS A 72 -27.19 10.57 -54.88
N ALA A 73 -26.11 11.06 -54.30
CA ALA A 73 -25.38 12.23 -54.75
C ALA A 73 -23.92 12.17 -54.29
N GLU A 74 -23.02 12.66 -55.12
CA GLU A 74 -21.61 12.77 -54.77
C GLU A 74 -21.38 13.85 -53.71
N ILE A 75 -20.43 13.60 -52.82
CA ILE A 75 -19.98 14.55 -51.79
C ILE A 75 -18.46 14.65 -51.95
N PRO A 76 -17.94 15.79 -52.44
CA PRO A 76 -16.54 15.91 -52.84
C PRO A 76 -15.63 16.10 -51.63
N VAL A 77 -15.37 15.03 -50.90
CA VAL A 77 -14.51 14.97 -49.71
C VAL A 77 -13.67 13.69 -49.73
N ASP A 78 -12.63 13.63 -48.90
CA ASP A 78 -11.86 12.41 -48.66
C ASP A 78 -12.78 11.29 -48.11
N ASN A 79 -12.51 10.03 -48.49
CA ASN A 79 -13.36 8.88 -48.13
C ASN A 79 -14.85 9.08 -48.51
N SER A 80 -15.08 9.62 -49.71
CA SER A 80 -16.41 9.97 -50.25
C SER A 80 -17.42 8.82 -50.22
N ASP A 81 -16.96 7.56 -50.23
CA ASP A 81 -17.83 6.38 -50.13
C ASP A 81 -18.59 6.30 -48.80
N GLU A 82 -18.02 6.82 -47.71
CA GLU A 82 -18.62 6.82 -46.38
C GLU A 82 -19.23 8.19 -46.01
N ALA A 83 -19.13 9.17 -46.90
CA ALA A 83 -19.60 10.53 -46.67
C ALA A 83 -21.11 10.66 -46.78
N TYR A 84 -21.68 11.58 -46.00
CA TYR A 84 -23.09 11.94 -46.11
C TYR A 84 -23.34 13.43 -45.79
N ARG A 85 -24.43 13.95 -46.36
CA ARG A 85 -25.03 15.22 -45.94
C ARG A 85 -26.42 14.95 -45.37
N LEU A 86 -26.71 15.49 -44.20
CA LEU A 86 -28.00 15.37 -43.52
C LEU A 86 -28.55 16.77 -43.24
N VAL A 87 -29.73 17.07 -43.76
CA VAL A 87 -30.46 18.31 -43.46
C VAL A 87 -31.80 17.96 -42.84
N ILE A 88 -32.06 18.52 -41.66
CA ILE A 88 -33.33 18.44 -40.95
C ILE A 88 -33.89 19.87 -40.84
N ASP A 89 -34.96 20.12 -41.57
CA ASP A 89 -35.76 21.35 -41.45
C ASP A 89 -37.25 20.96 -41.44
N SER A 90 -38.10 21.48 -42.33
CA SER A 90 -39.50 21.03 -42.51
C SER A 90 -39.61 19.59 -43.02
N LYS A 91 -38.52 19.03 -43.54
CA LYS A 91 -38.35 17.65 -44.00
C LYS A 91 -36.93 17.16 -43.70
N ILE A 92 -36.72 15.86 -43.78
CA ILE A 92 -35.40 15.23 -43.63
C ILE A 92 -34.86 14.88 -45.02
N LYS A 93 -33.65 15.34 -45.34
CA LYS A 93 -32.94 14.95 -46.56
C LYS A 93 -31.57 14.37 -46.21
N ILE A 94 -31.28 13.22 -46.78
CA ILE A 94 -30.00 12.52 -46.69
C ILE A 94 -29.43 12.43 -48.10
N TRP A 95 -28.20 12.87 -48.30
CA TRP A 95 -27.42 12.65 -49.51
C TRP A 95 -26.22 11.77 -49.21
N ALA A 96 -25.93 10.81 -50.08
CA ALA A 96 -24.73 9.98 -50.01
C ALA A 96 -24.40 9.39 -51.39
N SER A 97 -23.12 9.09 -51.62
CA SER A 97 -22.63 8.46 -52.87
C SER A 97 -22.92 6.95 -52.90
N THR A 98 -22.85 6.30 -51.73
CA THR A 98 -23.04 4.85 -51.55
C THR A 98 -24.02 4.51 -50.42
N GLU A 99 -24.38 3.23 -50.31
CA GLU A 99 -25.19 2.71 -49.22
C GLU A 99 -24.50 2.88 -47.84
N LYS A 100 -23.16 2.83 -47.76
CA LYS A 100 -22.40 3.03 -46.52
C LYS A 100 -22.59 4.44 -45.97
N GLY A 101 -22.43 5.47 -46.80
CA GLY A 101 -22.66 6.86 -46.41
C GLY A 101 -24.10 7.10 -45.93
N ALA A 102 -25.09 6.59 -46.68
CA ALA A 102 -26.49 6.68 -46.28
C ALA A 102 -26.79 5.94 -44.97
N TYR A 103 -26.14 4.80 -44.74
CA TYR A 103 -26.22 4.05 -43.48
C TYR A 103 -25.67 4.85 -42.29
N TYR A 104 -24.50 5.48 -42.43
CA TYR A 104 -23.95 6.32 -41.35
C TYR A 104 -24.81 7.57 -41.07
N ALA A 105 -25.45 8.15 -42.09
CA ALA A 105 -26.42 9.22 -41.91
C ALA A 105 -27.58 8.80 -41.00
N ILE A 106 -28.11 7.58 -41.19
CA ILE A 106 -29.19 7.09 -40.31
C ILE A 106 -28.69 6.74 -38.91
N GLN A 107 -27.42 6.37 -38.71
CA GLN A 107 -26.87 6.21 -37.35
C GLN A 107 -26.83 7.55 -36.61
N THR A 108 -26.38 8.62 -37.27
CA THR A 108 -26.47 9.99 -36.73
C THR A 108 -27.92 10.36 -36.43
N LEU A 109 -28.85 10.08 -37.35
CA LEU A 109 -30.28 10.34 -37.15
C LEU A 109 -30.84 9.61 -35.91
N LYS A 110 -30.48 8.34 -35.68
CA LYS A 110 -30.90 7.58 -34.50
C LYS A 110 -30.40 8.22 -33.20
N GLN A 111 -29.18 8.72 -33.15
CA GLN A 111 -28.61 9.37 -31.96
C GLN A 111 -29.35 10.67 -31.59
N ILE A 112 -29.80 11.44 -32.59
CA ILE A 112 -30.52 12.72 -32.37
C ILE A 112 -32.05 12.56 -32.31
N PHE A 113 -32.57 11.34 -32.38
CA PHE A 113 -34.01 11.10 -32.23
C PHE A 113 -34.43 11.16 -30.75
N ARG A 114 -35.53 11.86 -30.45
CA ARG A 114 -36.20 11.79 -29.14
C ARG A 114 -37.69 11.51 -29.34
N LYS A 115 -38.29 10.77 -28.40
CA LYS A 115 -39.73 10.49 -28.39
C LYS A 115 -40.36 11.08 -27.14
N TYR A 116 -41.42 11.86 -27.32
CA TYR A 116 -42.24 12.42 -26.25
C TYR A 116 -43.71 12.05 -26.48
N GLY A 117 -44.24 11.15 -25.66
CA GLY A 117 -45.56 10.56 -25.86
C GLY A 117 -45.66 9.87 -27.23
N LYS A 118 -46.64 10.25 -28.05
CA LYS A 118 -46.83 9.72 -29.42
C LYS A 118 -46.08 10.50 -30.50
N LYS A 119 -45.25 11.49 -30.14
CA LYS A 119 -44.52 12.34 -31.09
C LYS A 119 -43.02 12.05 -31.08
N GLY A 120 -42.44 11.84 -32.26
CA GLY A 120 -41.00 11.93 -32.48
C GLY A 120 -40.56 13.39 -32.59
N ARG A 121 -39.30 13.66 -32.25
CA ARG A 121 -38.66 14.97 -32.39
C ARG A 121 -37.25 14.86 -32.93
N PHE A 122 -36.87 15.87 -33.72
CA PHE A 122 -35.52 16.12 -34.17
C PHE A 122 -35.17 17.60 -34.01
N PRO A 123 -33.90 17.94 -33.72
CA PRO A 123 -33.41 19.30 -33.88
C PRO A 123 -33.36 19.67 -35.37
N LYS A 124 -33.66 20.93 -35.71
CA LYS A 124 -33.27 21.46 -37.02
C LYS A 124 -31.75 21.52 -37.07
N LEU A 125 -31.13 20.94 -38.08
CA LEU A 125 -29.67 20.96 -38.25
C LEU A 125 -29.25 20.63 -39.68
N GLU A 126 -28.00 20.96 -39.96
CA GLU A 126 -27.28 20.55 -41.17
C GLU A 126 -25.94 19.92 -40.76
N ILE A 127 -25.63 18.77 -41.36
CA ILE A 127 -24.40 18.02 -41.18
C ILE A 127 -23.83 17.66 -42.55
N THR A 128 -22.53 17.88 -42.73
CA THR A 128 -21.71 17.26 -43.79
C THR A 128 -20.61 16.49 -43.09
N ASP A 129 -20.50 15.18 -43.33
CA ASP A 129 -19.67 14.31 -42.50
C ASP A 129 -19.02 13.20 -43.32
N TRP A 130 -17.78 12.87 -42.95
CA TRP A 130 -16.95 11.84 -43.58
C TRP A 130 -15.89 11.35 -42.58
N ALA A 131 -15.38 10.14 -42.79
CA ALA A 131 -14.39 9.53 -41.91
C ALA A 131 -12.97 10.05 -42.20
N ALA A 132 -12.18 10.29 -41.15
CA ALA A 132 -10.76 10.64 -41.27
C ALA A 132 -9.87 9.43 -41.62
N PHE A 133 -10.25 8.22 -41.21
CA PHE A 133 -9.50 6.98 -41.46
C PHE A 133 -10.39 5.89 -42.04
N LYS A 134 -9.83 5.06 -42.94
CA LYS A 134 -10.53 3.99 -43.66
C LYS A 134 -10.88 2.81 -42.76
N ILE A 135 -9.96 2.40 -41.88
CA ILE A 135 -10.15 1.28 -40.94
C ILE A 135 -10.44 1.83 -39.54
N ARG A 136 -11.62 1.48 -39.01
CA ARG A 136 -12.08 1.85 -37.68
C ARG A 136 -12.57 0.59 -37.00
N GLY A 137 -11.65 -0.07 -36.29
CA GLY A 137 -11.87 -1.43 -35.83
C GLY A 137 -11.94 -1.61 -34.33
N PHE A 138 -12.55 -2.72 -33.95
CA PHE A 138 -12.45 -3.31 -32.62
C PHE A 138 -12.12 -4.78 -32.77
N MET A 139 -11.11 -5.22 -32.03
CA MET A 139 -10.69 -6.61 -31.94
C MET A 139 -11.17 -7.20 -30.63
N HIS A 140 -11.79 -8.38 -30.72
CA HIS A 140 -12.07 -9.21 -29.56
C HIS A 140 -11.36 -10.54 -29.67
N ASP A 141 -10.62 -10.89 -28.63
CA ASP A 141 -10.00 -12.20 -28.49
C ASP A 141 -10.94 -13.17 -27.79
N THR A 142 -11.31 -14.20 -28.56
CA THR A 142 -12.18 -15.29 -28.11
C THR A 142 -11.41 -16.61 -27.93
N GLY A 143 -10.15 -16.65 -28.37
CA GLY A 143 -9.23 -17.79 -28.14
C GLY A 143 -9.02 -18.01 -26.65
N ARG A 144 -8.65 -16.94 -25.92
CA ARG A 144 -8.42 -16.96 -24.46
C ARG A 144 -9.70 -17.28 -23.69
N ASN A 145 -10.78 -16.54 -23.96
CA ASN A 145 -12.07 -16.69 -23.28
C ASN A 145 -13.21 -16.60 -24.29
N PHE A 146 -14.02 -17.66 -24.37
CA PHE A 146 -15.18 -17.72 -25.25
C PHE A 146 -16.26 -16.68 -24.89
N GLN A 147 -16.94 -16.14 -25.90
CA GLN A 147 -18.15 -15.32 -25.73
C GLN A 147 -19.28 -15.84 -26.61
N SER A 148 -20.50 -15.80 -26.11
CA SER A 148 -21.69 -16.16 -26.87
C SER A 148 -21.87 -15.25 -28.10
N VAL A 149 -22.45 -15.82 -29.17
CA VAL A 149 -22.85 -15.07 -30.38
C VAL A 149 -23.73 -13.87 -30.02
N SER A 150 -24.63 -14.01 -29.03
CA SER A 150 -25.45 -12.92 -28.52
C SER A 150 -24.63 -11.76 -27.95
N GLN A 151 -23.60 -12.05 -27.17
CA GLN A 151 -22.74 -11.02 -26.57
C GLN A 151 -21.86 -10.34 -27.63
N LEU A 152 -21.38 -11.10 -28.63
CA LEU A 152 -20.66 -10.52 -29.78
C LEU A 152 -21.57 -9.60 -30.59
N LYS A 153 -22.80 -10.03 -30.92
CA LYS A 153 -23.78 -9.21 -31.64
C LYS A 153 -24.15 -7.93 -30.90
N GLU A 154 -24.25 -7.97 -29.56
CA GLU A 154 -24.47 -6.76 -28.76
C GLU A 154 -23.32 -5.75 -28.93
N GLN A 155 -22.06 -6.20 -28.86
CA GLN A 155 -20.90 -5.33 -29.06
C GLN A 155 -20.86 -4.77 -30.49
N ILE A 156 -21.10 -5.62 -31.51
CA ILE A 156 -21.13 -5.24 -32.93
C ILE A 156 -22.22 -4.21 -33.21
N GLU A 157 -23.40 -4.34 -32.58
CA GLU A 157 -24.47 -3.35 -32.68
C GLU A 157 -24.01 -1.98 -32.15
N VAL A 158 -23.30 -1.94 -31.02
CA VAL A 158 -22.72 -0.69 -30.49
C VAL A 158 -21.66 -0.15 -31.46
N LEU A 159 -20.73 -0.97 -31.94
CA LEU A 159 -19.71 -0.56 -32.93
C LEU A 159 -20.35 0.13 -34.14
N SER A 160 -21.41 -0.46 -34.69
CA SER A 160 -22.14 0.09 -35.84
C SER A 160 -22.79 1.44 -35.54
N GLN A 161 -23.39 1.61 -34.36
CA GLN A 161 -24.01 2.88 -33.93
C GLN A 161 -22.99 4.03 -33.82
N TYR A 162 -21.72 3.70 -33.57
CA TYR A 162 -20.61 4.64 -33.45
C TYR A 162 -19.68 4.65 -34.68
N LYS A 163 -20.16 4.12 -35.81
CA LYS A 163 -19.52 4.18 -37.13
C LYS A 163 -18.16 3.46 -37.23
N TYR A 164 -17.92 2.47 -36.37
CA TYR A 164 -16.89 1.47 -36.62
C TYR A 164 -17.29 0.62 -37.83
N ASN A 165 -16.29 0.17 -38.59
CA ASN A 165 -16.50 -0.60 -39.81
C ASN A 165 -15.67 -1.89 -39.88
N VAL A 166 -14.95 -2.22 -38.82
CA VAL A 166 -14.17 -3.45 -38.72
C VAL A 166 -14.43 -4.15 -37.38
N PHE A 167 -14.70 -5.45 -37.44
CA PHE A 167 -14.67 -6.37 -36.31
C PHE A 167 -13.56 -7.40 -36.54
N HIS A 168 -12.47 -7.26 -35.80
CA HIS A 168 -11.34 -8.18 -35.88
C HIS A 168 -11.57 -9.31 -34.85
N TRP A 169 -11.78 -10.51 -35.36
CA TRP A 169 -12.16 -11.66 -34.56
C TRP A 169 -10.97 -12.60 -34.39
N HIS A 170 -10.33 -12.50 -33.22
CA HIS A 170 -9.23 -13.36 -32.85
C HIS A 170 -9.78 -14.69 -32.32
N LEU A 171 -9.71 -15.72 -33.15
CA LEU A 171 -10.44 -16.99 -33.01
C LEU A 171 -9.60 -18.10 -32.37
N THR A 172 -8.29 -17.96 -32.36
CA THR A 172 -7.38 -19.04 -31.96
C THR A 172 -6.24 -18.49 -31.13
N ASP A 173 -5.99 -19.07 -29.97
CA ASP A 173 -4.82 -18.77 -29.15
C ASP A 173 -4.49 -19.92 -28.19
N ASP A 174 -3.54 -19.72 -27.29
CA ASP A 174 -3.43 -20.45 -26.04
C ASP A 174 -4.38 -19.79 -25.00
N PRO A 175 -5.45 -20.47 -24.54
CA PRO A 175 -5.63 -21.92 -24.53
C PRO A 175 -6.87 -22.40 -25.29
N GLY A 176 -7.18 -21.88 -26.48
CA GLY A 176 -8.36 -22.34 -27.22
C GLY A 176 -8.36 -22.05 -28.71
N TRP A 177 -8.80 -23.06 -29.47
CA TRP A 177 -9.23 -22.94 -30.87
C TRP A 177 -10.75 -22.82 -30.92
N ARG A 178 -11.30 -21.79 -31.55
CA ARG A 178 -12.75 -21.50 -31.45
C ARG A 178 -13.54 -21.62 -32.74
N LEU A 179 -12.95 -21.82 -33.91
CA LEU A 179 -13.74 -21.98 -35.13
C LEU A 179 -13.88 -23.46 -35.50
N GLU A 180 -15.10 -23.90 -35.74
CA GLU A 180 -15.38 -25.25 -36.22
C GLU A 180 -14.66 -25.57 -37.55
N SER A 181 -13.97 -26.71 -37.59
CA SER A 181 -13.46 -27.31 -38.82
C SER A 181 -14.17 -28.62 -39.16
N LYS A 182 -14.71 -28.73 -40.37
CA LYS A 182 -15.30 -29.99 -40.86
C LYS A 182 -14.24 -31.00 -41.29
N ILE A 183 -13.06 -30.52 -41.68
CA ILE A 183 -11.93 -31.36 -42.10
C ILE A 183 -11.08 -31.85 -40.93
N TYR A 184 -11.06 -31.13 -39.80
CA TYR A 184 -10.37 -31.52 -38.56
C TYR A 184 -11.28 -31.39 -37.32
N PRO A 185 -12.24 -32.33 -37.12
CA PRO A 185 -13.19 -32.32 -36.00
C PRO A 185 -12.56 -32.38 -34.60
N GLU A 186 -11.28 -32.72 -34.50
CA GLU A 186 -10.52 -32.75 -33.26
C GLU A 186 -10.33 -31.34 -32.65
N LEU A 187 -10.39 -30.30 -33.47
CA LEU A 187 -10.26 -28.89 -33.04
C LEU A 187 -11.43 -28.39 -32.18
N GLN A 188 -12.54 -29.12 -32.18
CA GLN A 188 -13.74 -28.87 -31.37
C GLN A 188 -13.74 -29.66 -30.05
N SER A 189 -12.78 -30.58 -29.88
CA SER A 189 -12.74 -31.44 -28.71
C SER A 189 -12.43 -30.67 -27.43
N GLU A 190 -12.80 -31.22 -26.27
CA GLU A 190 -12.39 -30.65 -24.97
C GLU A 190 -10.87 -30.62 -24.79
N ALA A 191 -10.12 -31.44 -25.53
CA ALA A 191 -8.65 -31.44 -25.49
C ALA A 191 -8.04 -30.23 -26.20
N ALA A 192 -8.75 -29.65 -27.18
CA ALA A 192 -8.30 -28.48 -27.93
C ALA A 192 -8.32 -27.18 -27.10
N THR A 193 -9.01 -27.17 -25.95
CA THR A 193 -9.15 -25.95 -25.15
C THR A 193 -9.18 -26.20 -23.64
N SER A 194 -8.34 -25.49 -22.88
CA SER A 194 -8.32 -25.62 -21.41
C SER A 194 -9.35 -24.73 -20.72
N ARG A 195 -9.72 -23.59 -21.33
CA ARG A 195 -10.76 -22.66 -20.85
C ARG A 195 -12.01 -22.77 -21.69
N GLY A 196 -13.18 -22.93 -21.07
CA GLY A 196 -14.42 -23.13 -21.82
C GLY A 196 -14.38 -24.40 -22.68
N LYS A 197 -14.05 -25.54 -22.05
CA LYS A 197 -13.98 -26.87 -22.70
C LYS A 197 -15.19 -27.12 -23.60
N GLY A 198 -14.92 -27.56 -24.83
CA GLY A 198 -15.94 -27.86 -25.84
C GLY A 198 -16.70 -26.64 -26.39
N LYS A 199 -16.34 -25.41 -26.01
CA LYS A 199 -16.94 -24.19 -26.57
C LYS A 199 -16.19 -23.72 -27.81
N PHE A 200 -16.91 -23.64 -28.92
CA PHE A 200 -16.46 -23.15 -30.21
C PHE A 200 -17.66 -22.52 -30.94
N TYR A 201 -17.39 -21.77 -32.00
CA TYR A 201 -18.36 -21.25 -32.95
C TYR A 201 -18.50 -22.24 -34.10
N THR A 202 -19.72 -22.66 -34.38
CA THR A 202 -20.00 -23.43 -35.60
C THR A 202 -19.73 -22.56 -36.83
N GLN A 203 -19.53 -23.19 -37.99
CA GLN A 203 -19.43 -22.42 -39.24
C GLN A 203 -20.71 -21.61 -39.52
N GLU A 204 -21.87 -22.07 -39.04
CA GLU A 204 -23.11 -21.31 -39.13
C GLU A 204 -23.15 -20.12 -38.18
N ASP A 205 -22.60 -20.23 -36.97
CA ASP A 205 -22.42 -19.08 -36.08
C ASP A 205 -21.49 -18.04 -36.71
N PHE A 206 -20.40 -18.48 -37.36
CA PHE A 206 -19.47 -17.61 -38.06
C PHE A 206 -20.14 -16.87 -39.22
N LYS A 207 -20.90 -17.59 -40.07
CA LYS A 207 -21.69 -16.98 -41.16
C LYS A 207 -22.78 -16.04 -40.65
N ASP A 208 -23.43 -16.37 -39.54
CA ASP A 208 -24.43 -15.51 -38.90
C ASP A 208 -23.80 -14.20 -38.40
N ILE A 209 -22.61 -14.24 -37.80
CA ILE A 209 -21.85 -13.04 -37.45
C ILE A 209 -21.43 -12.25 -38.70
N LEU A 210 -20.94 -12.90 -39.76
CA LEU A 210 -20.61 -12.24 -41.02
C LEU A 210 -21.82 -11.48 -41.59
N ALA A 211 -22.96 -12.15 -41.71
CA ALA A 211 -24.19 -11.55 -42.20
C ALA A 211 -24.65 -10.39 -41.30
N PHE A 212 -24.57 -10.55 -39.97
CA PHE A 212 -24.94 -9.53 -39.01
C PHE A 212 -24.04 -8.28 -39.10
N CYS A 213 -22.74 -8.46 -39.31
CA CYS A 213 -21.75 -7.41 -39.54
C CYS A 213 -21.96 -6.71 -40.89
N LYS A 214 -22.18 -7.47 -41.97
CA LYS A 214 -22.45 -6.95 -43.32
C LYS A 214 -23.67 -6.05 -43.34
N ASP A 215 -24.76 -6.48 -42.69
CA ASP A 215 -26.00 -5.72 -42.50
C ASP A 215 -25.78 -4.37 -41.75
N ARG A 216 -24.62 -4.22 -41.11
CA ARG A 216 -24.19 -3.07 -40.32
C ARG A 216 -23.01 -2.30 -40.92
N ASN A 217 -22.61 -2.63 -42.15
CA ASN A 217 -21.42 -2.10 -42.81
C ASN A 217 -20.13 -2.30 -42.00
N ILE A 218 -20.03 -3.44 -41.32
CA ILE A 218 -18.84 -3.89 -40.60
C ILE A 218 -18.23 -5.06 -41.36
N THR A 219 -16.95 -4.97 -41.69
CA THR A 219 -16.14 -6.05 -42.25
C THR A 219 -15.55 -6.88 -41.13
N VAL A 220 -15.64 -8.20 -41.23
CA VAL A 220 -15.00 -9.12 -40.28
C VAL A 220 -13.60 -9.47 -40.77
N ILE A 221 -12.63 -9.41 -39.86
CA ILE A 221 -11.26 -9.87 -40.08
C ILE A 221 -11.05 -11.08 -39.17
N PRO A 222 -11.19 -12.32 -39.66
CA PRO A 222 -10.84 -13.49 -38.87
C PRO A 222 -9.33 -13.59 -38.71
N GLU A 223 -8.90 -14.01 -37.53
CA GLU A 223 -7.50 -14.29 -37.25
C GLU A 223 -7.30 -15.73 -36.79
N PHE A 224 -6.39 -16.42 -37.49
CA PHE A 224 -5.71 -17.61 -37.00
C PHE A 224 -4.25 -17.24 -36.74
N ASP A 225 -3.89 -17.08 -35.47
CA ASP A 225 -2.53 -16.71 -35.10
C ASP A 225 -1.59 -17.92 -35.16
N ILE A 226 -0.62 -17.83 -36.07
CA ILE A 226 0.37 -18.87 -36.34
C ILE A 226 1.72 -18.24 -36.74
N PRO A 227 2.86 -18.89 -36.46
CA PRO A 227 3.00 -20.17 -35.77
C PRO A 227 3.07 -20.03 -34.23
N GLY A 228 3.14 -18.79 -33.72
CA GLY A 228 2.95 -18.47 -32.31
C GLY A 228 1.54 -18.85 -31.85
N HIS A 229 1.30 -18.82 -30.54
CA HIS A 229 -0.05 -19.03 -29.97
C HIS A 229 -0.76 -20.34 -30.40
N SER A 230 -0.01 -21.33 -30.91
CA SER A 230 -0.53 -22.50 -31.62
C SER A 230 -0.78 -23.72 -30.73
N ARG A 231 -0.72 -23.57 -29.39
CA ARG A 231 -0.81 -24.71 -28.47
C ARG A 231 -2.13 -25.47 -28.63
N ALA A 232 -3.26 -24.77 -28.70
CA ALA A 232 -4.58 -25.39 -28.89
C ALA A 232 -4.64 -26.25 -30.17
N PHE A 233 -4.16 -25.71 -31.29
CA PHE A 233 -4.05 -26.42 -32.57
C PHE A 233 -3.17 -27.67 -32.48
N ARG A 234 -1.97 -27.53 -31.91
CA ARG A 234 -1.03 -28.64 -31.75
C ARG A 234 -1.57 -29.73 -30.84
N THR A 235 -2.18 -29.37 -29.72
CA THR A 235 -2.78 -30.33 -28.78
C THR A 235 -3.92 -31.09 -29.44
N ALA A 236 -4.82 -30.41 -30.14
CA ALA A 236 -5.94 -31.04 -30.82
C ALA A 236 -5.51 -32.08 -31.87
N LEU A 237 -4.49 -31.76 -32.68
CA LEU A 237 -4.01 -32.62 -33.77
C LEU A 237 -2.86 -33.55 -33.38
N GLY A 238 -2.46 -33.56 -32.10
CA GLY A 238 -1.39 -34.43 -31.60
C GLY A 238 0.00 -34.08 -32.15
N PHE A 239 0.27 -32.80 -32.41
CA PHE A 239 1.58 -32.31 -32.87
C PHE A 239 2.46 -31.91 -31.68
N LYS A 240 3.69 -32.41 -31.63
CA LYS A 240 4.66 -31.97 -30.60
C LYS A 240 5.17 -30.55 -30.84
N SER A 241 5.31 -30.17 -32.10
CA SER A 241 5.77 -28.83 -32.51
C SER A 241 5.17 -28.44 -33.87
N MET A 242 5.21 -27.17 -34.21
CA MET A 242 4.83 -26.64 -35.53
C MET A 242 5.76 -27.08 -36.67
N LYS A 243 6.89 -27.75 -36.36
CA LYS A 243 7.79 -28.37 -37.35
C LYS A 243 7.34 -29.75 -37.81
N ASP A 244 6.28 -30.31 -37.22
CA ASP A 244 5.68 -31.56 -37.69
C ASP A 244 5.29 -31.41 -39.17
N GLU A 245 5.68 -32.36 -40.01
CA GLU A 245 5.47 -32.30 -41.47
C GLU A 245 3.98 -32.20 -41.83
N ARG A 246 3.09 -32.62 -40.92
CA ARG A 246 1.63 -32.54 -41.07
C ARG A 246 1.05 -31.16 -40.75
N ALA A 247 1.78 -30.31 -40.02
CA ALA A 247 1.26 -29.03 -39.54
C ALA A 247 0.99 -28.03 -40.66
N LEU A 248 1.92 -27.87 -41.62
CA LEU A 248 1.74 -26.96 -42.76
C LEU A 248 0.56 -27.39 -43.66
N PRO A 249 0.47 -28.66 -44.13
CA PRO A 249 -0.70 -29.12 -44.89
C PRO A 249 -2.03 -28.89 -44.16
N ALA A 250 -2.08 -29.15 -42.85
CA ALA A 250 -3.29 -28.94 -42.06
C ALA A 250 -3.69 -27.45 -42.01
N LEU A 251 -2.75 -26.53 -41.76
CA LEU A 251 -3.04 -25.09 -41.78
C LEU A 251 -3.47 -24.60 -43.16
N LEU A 252 -2.83 -25.06 -44.24
CA LEU A 252 -3.23 -24.70 -45.60
C LEU A 252 -4.67 -25.12 -45.89
N ALA A 253 -5.06 -26.33 -45.45
CA ALA A 253 -6.43 -26.82 -45.60
C ALA A 253 -7.43 -26.04 -44.72
N LEU A 254 -7.05 -25.66 -43.50
CA LEU A 254 -7.88 -24.83 -42.61
C LEU A 254 -8.09 -23.41 -43.15
N PHE A 255 -7.07 -22.79 -43.74
CA PHE A 255 -7.23 -21.49 -44.41
C PHE A 255 -8.08 -21.61 -45.69
N ASP A 256 -7.98 -22.71 -46.42
CA ASP A 256 -8.88 -22.98 -47.55
C ASP A 256 -10.33 -23.13 -47.09
N GLU A 257 -10.56 -23.85 -45.98
CA GLU A 257 -11.88 -23.99 -45.37
C GLU A 257 -12.42 -22.63 -44.91
N LEU A 258 -11.64 -21.84 -44.16
CA LEU A 258 -12.01 -20.49 -43.74
C LEU A 258 -12.38 -19.61 -44.94
N CYS A 259 -11.55 -19.59 -45.98
CA CYS A 259 -11.79 -18.80 -47.19
C CYS A 259 -13.02 -19.27 -47.99
N SER A 260 -13.51 -20.49 -47.77
CA SER A 260 -14.74 -21.01 -48.39
C SER A 260 -16.02 -20.55 -47.70
N LEU A 261 -15.93 -20.02 -46.46
CA LEU A 261 -17.11 -19.61 -45.68
C LEU A 261 -17.77 -18.32 -46.17
N ALA A 262 -17.04 -17.49 -46.92
CA ALA A 262 -17.55 -16.26 -47.52
C ALA A 262 -16.67 -15.80 -48.67
N ASP A 263 -17.23 -15.02 -49.59
CA ASP A 263 -16.54 -14.51 -50.77
C ASP A 263 -15.53 -13.39 -50.43
N PRO A 264 -14.51 -13.13 -51.30
CA PRO A 264 -13.52 -12.08 -51.06
C PRO A 264 -14.09 -10.68 -50.83
N GLU A 265 -15.24 -10.36 -51.44
CA GLU A 265 -15.87 -9.04 -51.26
C GLU A 265 -16.46 -8.86 -49.85
N GLU A 266 -16.93 -9.95 -49.23
CA GLU A 266 -17.52 -9.95 -47.90
C GLU A 266 -16.47 -10.07 -46.79
N MET A 267 -15.45 -10.90 -47.04
CA MET A 267 -14.35 -11.15 -46.11
C MET A 267 -12.99 -10.94 -46.81
N PRO A 268 -12.62 -9.68 -47.14
CA PRO A 268 -11.43 -9.38 -47.94
C PRO A 268 -10.09 -9.61 -47.21
N TYR A 269 -10.09 -9.52 -45.88
CA TYR A 269 -8.88 -9.60 -45.07
C TYR A 269 -8.82 -10.91 -44.29
N ILE A 270 -7.64 -11.50 -44.22
CA ILE A 270 -7.30 -12.58 -43.29
C ILE A 270 -6.10 -12.13 -42.46
N HIS A 271 -6.22 -12.20 -41.14
CA HIS A 271 -5.09 -11.98 -40.24
C HIS A 271 -4.44 -13.33 -39.92
N ILE A 272 -3.12 -13.43 -40.03
CA ILE A 272 -2.39 -14.68 -39.74
C ILE A 272 -1.52 -14.59 -38.48
N GLY A 273 -1.61 -13.46 -37.77
CA GLY A 273 -0.92 -13.22 -36.51
C GLY A 273 0.57 -13.02 -36.71
N THR A 274 1.36 -14.05 -36.37
CA THR A 274 2.82 -14.21 -36.49
C THR A 274 3.65 -13.65 -35.33
N ASP A 275 3.02 -13.13 -34.30
CA ASP A 275 3.69 -12.54 -33.13
C ASP A 275 4.12 -13.59 -32.10
N GLU A 276 4.96 -13.12 -31.17
CA GLU A 276 5.34 -13.80 -29.92
C GLU A 276 5.75 -15.29 -30.04
N VAL A 277 6.44 -15.67 -31.12
CA VAL A 277 7.07 -17.00 -31.27
C VAL A 277 8.20 -17.16 -30.25
N ARG A 278 7.83 -17.59 -29.04
CA ARG A 278 8.68 -17.58 -27.84
C ARG A 278 9.13 -18.97 -27.45
N ASN A 279 8.38 -20.00 -27.82
CA ASN A 279 8.65 -21.39 -27.43
C ASN A 279 9.29 -22.18 -28.57
N SER A 280 10.11 -23.18 -28.20
CA SER A 280 10.84 -24.01 -29.16
C SER A 280 9.92 -24.75 -30.15
N GLU A 281 8.73 -25.07 -29.68
CA GLU A 281 7.65 -25.79 -30.34
C GLU A 281 6.91 -24.94 -31.37
N GLU A 282 7.05 -23.63 -31.33
CA GLU A 282 6.38 -22.67 -32.23
C GLU A 282 7.28 -22.27 -33.40
N TYR A 283 8.59 -22.49 -33.32
CA TYR A 283 9.49 -22.10 -34.41
C TYR A 283 9.26 -22.91 -35.69
N VAL A 284 9.16 -22.21 -36.81
CA VAL A 284 9.05 -22.77 -38.17
C VAL A 284 10.05 -22.08 -39.12
N SER A 285 10.25 -22.64 -40.31
CA SER A 285 11.04 -21.99 -41.36
C SER A 285 10.29 -20.79 -41.96
N LYS A 286 11.01 -19.84 -42.57
CA LYS A 286 10.38 -18.75 -43.32
C LYS A 286 9.44 -19.25 -44.43
N ASP A 287 9.79 -20.37 -45.05
CA ASP A 287 9.03 -20.94 -46.17
C ASP A 287 7.67 -21.46 -45.71
N PHE A 288 7.57 -21.94 -44.46
CA PHE A 288 6.30 -22.34 -43.85
C PHE A 288 5.27 -21.19 -43.87
N VAL A 289 5.69 -20.02 -43.37
CA VAL A 289 4.82 -18.83 -43.33
C VAL A 289 4.55 -18.33 -44.75
N LEU A 290 5.58 -18.29 -45.61
CA LEU A 290 5.45 -17.84 -46.99
C LEU A 290 4.44 -18.67 -47.79
N GLU A 291 4.39 -19.99 -47.62
CA GLU A 291 3.42 -20.85 -48.30
C GLU A 291 1.98 -20.56 -47.84
N ILE A 292 1.76 -20.29 -46.56
CA ILE A 292 0.45 -19.86 -46.03
C ILE A 292 0.06 -18.51 -46.66
N MET A 293 0.99 -17.56 -46.71
CA MET A 293 0.74 -16.25 -47.32
C MET A 293 0.37 -16.39 -48.81
N LYS A 294 1.12 -17.21 -49.57
CA LYS A 294 0.82 -17.49 -50.99
C LYS A 294 -0.56 -18.11 -51.16
N ARG A 295 -0.92 -19.09 -50.30
CA ARG A 295 -2.22 -19.77 -50.37
C ARG A 295 -3.37 -18.80 -50.16
N ILE A 296 -3.30 -17.94 -49.15
CA ILE A 296 -4.34 -16.95 -48.85
C ILE A 296 -4.44 -15.90 -49.97
N LYS A 297 -3.31 -15.40 -50.47
CA LYS A 297 -3.28 -14.48 -51.62
C LYS A 297 -3.89 -15.12 -52.88
N ALA A 298 -3.66 -16.40 -53.12
CA ALA A 298 -4.26 -17.15 -54.23
C ALA A 298 -5.80 -17.29 -54.12
N LYS A 299 -6.38 -17.08 -52.92
CA LYS A 299 -7.83 -16.97 -52.71
C LYS A 299 -8.34 -15.54 -52.84
N ASN A 300 -7.54 -14.61 -53.39
CA ASN A 300 -7.85 -13.19 -53.53
C ASN A 300 -8.15 -12.51 -52.18
N ARG A 301 -7.41 -12.87 -51.13
CA ARG A 301 -7.48 -12.22 -49.81
C ARG A 301 -6.25 -11.34 -49.59
N GLU A 302 -6.47 -10.21 -48.93
CA GLU A 302 -5.41 -9.37 -48.40
C GLU A 302 -4.96 -9.88 -47.03
N LEU A 303 -3.65 -9.88 -46.79
CA LEU A 303 -3.07 -10.38 -45.55
C LEU A 303 -2.80 -9.27 -44.55
N ILE A 304 -3.08 -9.57 -43.28
CA ILE A 304 -2.66 -8.75 -42.14
C ILE A 304 -1.76 -9.58 -41.23
N VAL A 305 -0.68 -8.97 -40.76
CA VAL A 305 0.29 -9.54 -39.83
C VAL A 305 0.59 -8.55 -38.70
N TRP A 306 0.88 -9.03 -37.50
CA TRP A 306 1.39 -8.19 -36.42
C TRP A 306 2.82 -7.70 -36.75
N LYS A 307 3.13 -6.44 -36.44
CA LYS A 307 4.50 -5.91 -36.53
C LYS A 307 5.34 -6.42 -35.34
N GLU A 308 6.58 -6.87 -35.56
CA GLU A 308 7.35 -7.77 -34.66
C GLU A 308 6.83 -9.21 -34.63
N GLY A 309 6.07 -9.61 -35.64
CA GLY A 309 5.94 -11.02 -36.00
C GLY A 309 7.10 -11.51 -36.89
N ILE A 310 6.97 -12.71 -37.44
CA ILE A 310 7.97 -13.29 -38.36
C ILE A 310 8.10 -12.43 -39.62
N GLU A 311 9.24 -11.77 -39.80
CA GLU A 311 9.49 -10.93 -40.97
C GLU A 311 9.86 -11.74 -42.22
N ILE A 312 8.97 -11.72 -43.21
CA ILE A 312 9.19 -12.31 -44.54
C ILE A 312 9.65 -11.22 -45.51
N LYS A 313 10.91 -11.29 -45.97
CA LYS A 313 11.51 -10.26 -46.83
C LYS A 313 10.80 -10.15 -48.18
N GLU A 314 10.39 -11.29 -48.72
CA GLU A 314 9.69 -11.46 -49.99
C GLU A 314 8.26 -10.89 -49.95
N ASP A 315 7.70 -10.67 -48.77
CA ASP A 315 6.40 -10.02 -48.63
C ASP A 315 6.53 -8.49 -48.67
N THR A 316 5.84 -7.90 -49.64
CA THR A 316 5.82 -6.45 -49.91
C THR A 316 4.41 -5.86 -49.85
N THR A 317 3.39 -6.67 -49.54
CA THR A 317 1.97 -6.29 -49.75
C THR A 317 1.08 -6.47 -48.52
N SER A 318 1.51 -7.24 -47.50
CA SER A 318 0.73 -7.37 -46.27
C SER A 318 0.53 -6.03 -45.57
N ILE A 319 -0.58 -5.93 -44.86
CA ILE A 319 -0.87 -4.84 -43.96
C ILE A 319 -0.25 -5.16 -42.61
N ASN A 320 0.49 -4.24 -42.02
CA ASN A 320 1.08 -4.43 -40.69
C ASN A 320 0.16 -3.85 -39.62
N GLN A 321 -0.31 -4.69 -38.69
CA GLN A 321 -0.99 -4.22 -37.49
C GLN A 321 0.05 -3.91 -36.40
N LEU A 322 0.16 -2.63 -36.05
CA LEU A 322 1.15 -2.13 -35.11
C LEU A 322 0.65 -2.31 -33.68
N TRP A 323 1.50 -2.84 -32.80
CA TRP A 323 1.24 -2.92 -31.37
C TRP A 323 2.46 -2.43 -30.58
N ALA A 324 2.30 -2.29 -29.26
CA ALA A 324 3.30 -1.74 -28.36
C ALA A 324 3.89 -0.39 -28.84
N GLN A 325 5.17 -0.34 -29.20
CA GLN A 325 5.86 0.88 -29.68
C GLN A 325 6.45 0.72 -31.08
N HIS A 326 6.02 -0.30 -31.83
CA HIS A 326 6.66 -0.66 -33.10
C HIS A 326 6.22 0.25 -34.24
N GLU A 327 7.18 0.70 -35.04
CA GLU A 327 6.94 1.51 -36.25
C GLU A 327 6.55 0.63 -37.45
N PRO A 328 5.77 1.17 -38.41
CA PRO A 328 5.38 0.42 -39.60
C PRO A 328 6.59 0.05 -40.47
N ARG A 329 6.50 -1.09 -41.17
CA ARG A 329 7.51 -1.47 -42.16
C ARG A 329 7.43 -0.53 -43.36
N ALA A 330 8.58 -0.04 -43.83
CA ALA A 330 8.65 0.86 -44.97
C ALA A 330 7.98 0.24 -46.22
N GLY A 331 7.12 1.01 -46.88
CA GLY A 331 6.38 0.59 -48.08
C GLY A 331 5.12 -0.25 -47.82
N HIS A 332 4.84 -0.62 -46.56
CA HIS A 332 3.63 -1.36 -46.21
C HIS A 332 2.52 -0.45 -45.71
N ARG A 333 1.28 -0.83 -46.02
CA ARG A 333 0.09 -0.28 -45.36
C ARG A 333 0.04 -0.77 -43.91
N PHE A 334 -0.55 0.02 -43.01
CA PHE A 334 -0.60 -0.33 -41.60
C PHE A 334 -1.87 0.10 -40.88
N ILE A 335 -2.15 -0.61 -39.78
CA ILE A 335 -3.25 -0.39 -38.85
C ILE A 335 -2.65 -0.14 -37.47
N ASP A 336 -3.03 0.92 -36.77
CA ASP A 336 -2.46 1.28 -35.47
C ASP A 336 -3.26 0.70 -34.28
N SER A 337 -2.60 -0.11 -33.46
CA SER A 337 -3.10 -0.64 -32.18
C SER A 337 -2.15 -0.34 -31.00
N ARG A 338 -1.09 0.45 -31.18
CA ARG A 338 0.01 0.68 -30.20
C ARG A 338 -0.44 1.16 -28.82
N ALA A 339 -1.46 2.00 -28.76
CA ALA A 339 -2.00 2.58 -27.53
C ALA A 339 -3.47 2.20 -27.29
N ASN A 340 -3.92 1.08 -27.86
CA ASN A 340 -5.33 0.75 -27.99
C ASN A 340 -5.74 -0.55 -27.25
N TYR A 341 -4.88 -1.05 -26.36
CA TYR A 341 -5.13 -2.25 -25.56
C TYR A 341 -5.99 -1.89 -24.35
N ILE A 342 -7.29 -2.21 -24.42
CA ILE A 342 -8.30 -1.81 -23.43
C ILE A 342 -8.06 -2.53 -22.10
N ASN A 343 -7.51 -3.73 -22.11
CA ASN A 343 -7.19 -4.53 -20.93
C ASN A 343 -6.06 -3.95 -20.04
N HIS A 344 -5.37 -2.91 -20.52
CA HIS A 344 -4.47 -2.09 -19.70
C HIS A 344 -5.12 -0.83 -19.13
N LEU A 345 -6.30 -0.46 -19.62
CA LEU A 345 -6.90 0.83 -19.34
C LEU A 345 -7.65 0.85 -18.01
N ASP A 346 -7.41 1.93 -17.28
CA ASP A 346 -8.27 2.43 -16.22
C ASP A 346 -9.44 3.22 -16.86
N PRO A 347 -10.67 3.15 -16.30
CA PRO A 347 -11.81 3.80 -16.90
C PRO A 347 -11.71 5.31 -17.03
N PHE A 348 -10.88 6.02 -16.26
CA PHE A 348 -10.73 7.47 -16.35
C PHE A 348 -9.47 7.87 -17.11
N ALA A 349 -8.31 7.38 -16.69
CA ALA A 349 -7.04 7.76 -17.29
C ALA A 349 -6.93 7.28 -18.75
N GLY A 350 -7.49 6.10 -19.05
CA GLY A 350 -7.54 5.57 -20.40
C GLY A 350 -8.34 6.43 -21.38
N MET A 351 -9.43 7.05 -20.92
CA MET A 351 -10.28 7.89 -21.77
C MET A 351 -9.62 9.22 -22.12
N SER A 352 -8.81 9.77 -21.21
CA SER A 352 -7.94 10.93 -21.52
C SER A 352 -7.01 10.57 -22.69
N ARG A 353 -6.34 9.42 -22.62
CA ARG A 353 -5.48 8.93 -23.71
C ARG A 353 -6.24 8.78 -25.02
N LEU A 354 -7.35 8.03 -25.02
CA LEU A 354 -8.12 7.76 -26.24
C LEU A 354 -8.68 9.03 -26.88
N TYR A 355 -8.98 10.07 -26.08
CA TYR A 355 -9.37 11.37 -26.59
C TYR A 355 -8.20 12.14 -27.24
N PHE A 356 -7.07 12.22 -26.54
CA PHE A 356 -5.94 13.09 -26.91
C PHE A 356 -4.95 12.46 -27.89
N GLN A 357 -5.01 11.15 -28.11
CA GLN A 357 -4.13 10.47 -29.05
C GLN A 357 -4.49 10.74 -30.52
N GLN A 358 -3.48 10.85 -31.38
CA GLN A 358 -3.66 10.73 -32.83
C GLN A 358 -3.64 9.25 -33.24
N PRO A 359 -4.72 8.72 -33.84
CA PRO A 359 -4.63 7.44 -34.53
C PRO A 359 -3.54 7.47 -35.61
N CYS A 360 -2.81 6.37 -35.77
CA CYS A 360 -1.65 6.27 -36.68
C CYS A 360 -0.52 7.28 -36.40
N ARG A 361 -0.58 8.09 -35.32
CA ARG A 361 0.26 9.28 -35.11
C ARG A 361 0.12 10.32 -36.23
N GLN A 362 -1.06 10.38 -36.84
CA GLN A 362 -1.37 11.28 -37.94
C GLN A 362 -2.75 11.93 -37.76
N PRO A 363 -3.02 13.08 -38.41
CA PRO A 363 -4.31 13.75 -38.26
C PRO A 363 -5.47 13.07 -39.01
N LYS A 364 -5.17 12.39 -40.12
CA LYS A 364 -6.08 11.62 -40.95
C LYS A 364 -5.30 10.47 -41.61
N GLY A 365 -6.00 9.52 -42.21
CA GLY A 365 -5.38 8.42 -42.95
C GLY A 365 -4.88 8.85 -44.32
N ASP A 366 -4.02 8.02 -44.90
CA ASP A 366 -3.46 8.17 -46.24
C ASP A 366 -3.44 6.83 -46.99
N GLU A 367 -2.58 6.67 -47.99
CA GLU A 367 -2.45 5.41 -48.73
C GLU A 367 -1.82 4.27 -47.91
N PHE A 368 -1.01 4.59 -46.89
CA PHE A 368 -0.34 3.65 -46.00
C PHE A 368 -1.04 3.53 -44.63
N ALA A 369 -1.33 4.65 -43.98
CA ALA A 369 -1.97 4.75 -42.67
C ALA A 369 -3.47 4.52 -42.78
N LEU A 370 -3.89 3.25 -42.74
CA LEU A 370 -5.28 2.88 -43.02
C LEU A 370 -6.24 3.27 -41.88
N GLY A 371 -5.75 3.28 -40.64
CA GLY A 371 -6.55 3.59 -39.46
C GLY A 371 -6.13 2.77 -38.25
N GLY A 372 -7.06 2.47 -37.35
CA GLY A 372 -6.71 1.83 -36.08
C GLY A 372 -7.77 0.91 -35.52
N VAL A 373 -7.32 0.03 -34.64
CA VAL A 373 -8.12 -1.02 -33.99
C VAL A 373 -7.97 -0.91 -32.48
N LEU A 374 -9.11 -0.92 -31.76
CA LEU A 374 -9.15 -1.11 -30.32
C LEU A 374 -9.06 -2.60 -29.99
N CYS A 375 -8.10 -3.01 -29.16
CA CYS A 375 -7.91 -4.43 -28.82
C CYS A 375 -8.37 -4.74 -27.41
N ALA A 376 -9.27 -5.72 -27.27
CA ALA A 376 -9.65 -6.31 -26.00
C ALA A 376 -9.08 -7.72 -25.91
N TRP A 377 -8.02 -7.88 -25.11
CA TRP A 377 -7.41 -9.16 -24.77
C TRP A 377 -7.85 -9.56 -23.35
N PRO A 378 -8.81 -10.49 -23.19
CA PRO A 378 -9.16 -11.04 -21.88
C PRO A 378 -8.15 -12.15 -21.52
N ASP A 379 -6.89 -11.78 -21.30
CA ASP A 379 -5.81 -12.75 -21.05
C ASP A 379 -6.05 -13.61 -19.80
N ASN A 380 -6.66 -13.02 -18.77
CA ASN A 380 -7.03 -13.71 -17.54
C ASN A 380 -8.32 -14.52 -17.74
N ASN A 381 -8.38 -15.72 -17.17
CA ASN A 381 -9.59 -16.52 -17.10
C ASN A 381 -10.72 -15.74 -16.42
N VAL A 382 -11.96 -15.95 -16.86
CA VAL A 382 -13.14 -15.27 -16.29
C VAL A 382 -14.15 -16.29 -15.78
N ASN A 383 -14.87 -15.94 -14.71
CA ASN A 383 -15.96 -16.78 -14.20
C ASN A 383 -17.15 -16.78 -15.15
N ASN A 384 -17.51 -15.61 -15.69
CA ASN A 384 -18.59 -15.45 -16.65
C ASN A 384 -18.12 -14.61 -17.84
N GLU A 385 -18.63 -14.90 -19.03
CA GLU A 385 -18.28 -14.15 -20.26
C GLU A 385 -18.53 -12.64 -20.14
N ARG A 386 -19.55 -12.23 -19.36
CA ARG A 386 -19.86 -10.81 -19.16
C ARG A 386 -18.86 -10.10 -18.27
N ASP A 387 -18.07 -10.82 -17.48
CA ASP A 387 -17.04 -10.21 -16.62
C ASP A 387 -15.95 -9.53 -17.46
N ILE A 388 -15.76 -9.95 -18.72
CA ILE A 388 -14.91 -9.26 -19.70
C ILE A 388 -15.35 -7.80 -19.89
N LEU A 389 -16.66 -7.54 -19.99
CA LEU A 389 -17.22 -6.19 -20.14
C LEU A 389 -17.18 -5.40 -18.83
N LYS A 390 -17.27 -6.06 -17.67
CA LYS A 390 -17.22 -5.40 -16.36
C LYS A 390 -15.81 -4.95 -15.99
N GLN A 391 -14.84 -5.80 -16.28
CA GLN A 391 -13.43 -5.63 -15.88
C GLN A 391 -12.64 -4.79 -16.89
N ASN A 392 -13.19 -4.54 -18.08
CA ASN A 392 -12.56 -3.72 -19.10
C ASN A 392 -13.50 -2.59 -19.53
N PRO A 393 -13.02 -1.34 -19.59
CA PRO A 393 -13.87 -0.21 -19.97
C PRO A 393 -14.14 -0.17 -21.49
N ILE A 394 -14.73 -1.23 -22.06
CA ILE A 394 -14.91 -1.44 -23.51
C ILE A 394 -15.85 -0.40 -24.10
N TYR A 395 -17.08 -0.26 -23.60
CA TYR A 395 -18.04 0.71 -24.13
C TYR A 395 -17.59 2.18 -24.04
N PRO A 396 -17.05 2.67 -22.91
CA PRO A 396 -16.48 4.02 -22.90
C PRO A 396 -15.30 4.14 -23.89
N SER A 397 -14.43 3.13 -24.01
CA SER A 397 -13.32 3.17 -24.98
C SER A 397 -13.81 3.32 -26.42
N ILE A 398 -14.87 2.59 -26.78
CA ILE A 398 -15.53 2.70 -28.09
C ILE A 398 -15.97 4.14 -28.34
N LEU A 399 -16.64 4.80 -27.40
CA LEU A 399 -17.12 6.18 -27.60
C LEU A 399 -15.99 7.20 -27.74
N PHE A 400 -14.98 7.11 -26.89
CA PHE A 400 -13.85 8.04 -26.91
C PHE A 400 -13.00 7.88 -28.17
N TYR A 401 -12.72 6.65 -28.59
CA TYR A 401 -11.93 6.39 -29.78
C TYR A 401 -12.70 6.61 -31.07
N ALA A 402 -14.03 6.35 -31.09
CA ALA A 402 -14.91 6.67 -32.23
C ALA A 402 -14.71 8.11 -32.70
N ASP A 403 -14.65 9.06 -31.75
CA ASP A 403 -14.42 10.46 -32.05
C ASP A 403 -13.02 10.70 -32.65
N ALA A 404 -11.97 10.16 -32.05
CA ALA A 404 -10.60 10.33 -32.51
C ALA A 404 -10.38 9.75 -33.93
N ILE A 405 -10.92 8.56 -34.21
CA ILE A 405 -10.72 7.85 -35.49
C ILE A 405 -11.65 8.33 -36.61
N TRP A 406 -12.85 8.83 -36.29
CA TRP A 406 -13.76 9.37 -37.30
C TRP A 406 -13.47 10.84 -37.61
N LYS A 407 -13.34 11.68 -36.58
CA LYS A 407 -13.11 13.13 -36.75
C LYS A 407 -11.66 13.44 -37.12
N GLY A 408 -10.72 12.59 -36.68
CA GLY A 408 -9.29 12.88 -36.70
C GLY A 408 -8.88 13.83 -35.57
N ARG A 409 -7.57 13.94 -35.34
CA ARG A 409 -6.99 14.85 -34.34
C ARG A 409 -5.91 15.69 -34.96
N LYS A 410 -5.95 17.01 -34.82
CA LYS A 410 -4.92 17.89 -35.44
C LYS A 410 -3.52 17.69 -34.87
N LYS A 411 -3.40 17.28 -33.61
CA LYS A 411 -2.14 17.08 -32.89
C LYS A 411 -2.22 15.86 -31.98
N ASP A 412 -1.13 15.09 -31.87
CA ASP A 412 -0.96 14.07 -30.84
C ASP A 412 -0.50 14.73 -29.53
N HIS A 413 -1.32 14.65 -28.50
CA HIS A 413 -1.02 15.28 -27.21
C HIS A 413 -0.50 14.25 -26.20
N PHE A 414 0.71 13.75 -26.44
CA PHE A 414 1.40 12.79 -25.56
C PHE A 414 1.47 13.26 -24.10
N GLU A 415 1.53 14.57 -23.85
CA GLU A 415 1.55 15.17 -22.52
C GLU A 415 0.27 14.93 -21.69
N PHE A 416 -0.85 14.56 -22.33
CA PHE A 416 -2.16 14.34 -21.71
C PHE A 416 -2.62 12.88 -21.70
N TRP A 417 -1.74 11.94 -22.11
CA TRP A 417 -2.09 10.52 -22.12
C TRP A 417 -2.21 9.89 -20.74
N ALA A 418 -1.62 10.49 -19.70
CA ALA A 418 -1.71 10.00 -18.32
C ALA A 418 -2.30 11.04 -17.34
N LYS A 419 -2.70 12.21 -17.82
CA LYS A 419 -3.31 13.28 -17.01
C LYS A 419 -4.16 14.21 -17.85
N LEU A 420 -5.18 14.83 -17.24
CA LEU A 420 -5.94 15.88 -17.89
C LEU A 420 -5.14 17.19 -17.95
N PRO A 421 -5.39 18.05 -18.97
CA PRO A 421 -4.83 19.40 -19.02
C PRO A 421 -5.34 20.28 -17.87
N SER A 422 -4.64 21.37 -17.58
CA SER A 422 -5.10 22.36 -16.59
C SER A 422 -6.44 22.99 -17.02
N LYS A 423 -7.30 23.28 -16.04
CA LYS A 423 -8.70 23.71 -16.24
C LYS A 423 -8.88 24.92 -17.16
N GLU A 424 -7.95 25.86 -17.12
CA GLU A 424 -8.03 27.10 -17.89
C GLU A 424 -7.68 26.93 -19.37
N THR A 425 -7.09 25.80 -19.75
CA THR A 425 -6.64 25.54 -21.12
C THR A 425 -7.79 25.15 -22.04
N ASP A 426 -7.64 25.46 -23.34
CA ASP A 426 -8.64 25.08 -24.34
C ASP A 426 -8.70 23.57 -24.57
N ALA A 427 -7.59 22.85 -24.37
CA ALA A 427 -7.54 21.40 -24.41
C ALA A 427 -8.46 20.78 -23.33
N PHE A 428 -8.46 21.34 -22.12
CA PHE A 428 -9.36 20.91 -21.04
C PHE A 428 -10.82 21.21 -21.38
N LYS A 429 -11.14 22.44 -21.82
CA LYS A 429 -12.50 22.84 -22.18
C LYS A 429 -13.06 21.97 -23.32
N ALA A 430 -12.23 21.61 -24.30
CA ALA A 430 -12.59 20.70 -25.38
C ALA A 430 -12.90 19.29 -24.85
N PHE A 431 -12.02 18.73 -24.00
CA PHE A 431 -12.26 17.44 -23.36
C PHE A 431 -13.55 17.45 -22.53
N GLN A 432 -13.75 18.48 -21.70
CA GLN A 432 -14.96 18.62 -20.88
C GLN A 432 -16.23 18.65 -21.74
N LYS A 433 -16.24 19.43 -22.84
CA LYS A 433 -17.37 19.47 -23.76
C LYS A 433 -17.64 18.11 -24.41
N PHE A 434 -16.59 17.36 -24.75
CA PHE A 434 -16.73 16.01 -25.30
C PHE A 434 -17.22 15.01 -24.25
N GLU A 435 -16.69 15.07 -23.03
CA GLU A 435 -17.11 14.26 -21.90
C GLU A 435 -18.60 14.43 -21.62
N GLU A 436 -19.13 15.65 -21.67
CA GLU A 436 -20.58 15.91 -21.54
C GLU A 436 -21.42 15.19 -22.61
N LYS A 437 -20.91 15.07 -23.84
CA LYS A 437 -21.54 14.24 -24.86
C LYS A 437 -21.53 12.78 -24.45
N VAL A 438 -20.38 12.26 -24.00
CA VAL A 438 -20.24 10.85 -23.58
C VAL A 438 -21.21 10.53 -22.45
N ILE A 439 -21.32 11.39 -21.43
CA ILE A 439 -22.25 11.22 -20.31
C ILE A 439 -23.71 11.21 -20.80
N THR A 440 -24.06 12.09 -21.72
CA THR A 440 -25.40 12.10 -22.32
C THR A 440 -25.69 10.81 -23.10
N HIS A 441 -24.71 10.29 -23.85
CA HIS A 441 -24.86 9.02 -24.56
C HIS A 441 -24.96 7.82 -23.61
N ARG A 442 -24.15 7.78 -22.54
CA ARG A 442 -24.25 6.76 -21.48
C ARG A 442 -25.68 6.69 -20.95
N ASP A 443 -26.22 7.83 -20.54
CA ASP A 443 -27.55 7.91 -19.90
C ASP A 443 -28.70 7.54 -20.85
N LEU A 444 -28.53 7.78 -22.16
CA LEU A 444 -29.57 7.52 -23.16
C LEU A 444 -29.50 6.11 -23.78
N PHE A 445 -28.30 5.59 -24.00
CA PHE A 445 -28.08 4.43 -24.88
C PHE A 445 -27.42 3.22 -24.19
N PHE A 446 -26.82 3.41 -23.02
CA PHE A 446 -26.09 2.34 -22.30
C PHE A 446 -26.77 1.91 -20.99
N LYS A 447 -28.06 2.22 -20.83
CA LYS A 447 -28.84 1.77 -19.67
C LYS A 447 -28.83 0.23 -19.59
N GLY A 448 -28.33 -0.32 -18.48
CA GLY A 448 -28.18 -1.77 -18.25
C GLY A 448 -26.94 -2.41 -18.89
N LYS A 449 -26.02 -1.61 -19.44
CA LYS A 449 -24.75 -2.05 -20.03
C LYS A 449 -23.55 -1.61 -19.19
N GLU A 450 -22.46 -2.36 -19.24
CA GLU A 450 -21.21 -2.06 -18.53
C GLU A 450 -20.52 -0.80 -19.06
N PHE A 451 -20.86 0.34 -18.46
CA PHE A 451 -20.25 1.62 -18.80
C PHE A 451 -19.59 2.23 -17.56
N PRO A 452 -18.41 1.74 -17.15
CA PRO A 452 -17.80 2.14 -15.87
C PRO A 452 -17.16 3.53 -15.92
N TYR A 453 -17.92 4.58 -16.25
CA TYR A 453 -17.42 5.95 -16.41
C TYR A 453 -18.42 6.98 -15.87
N VAL A 454 -17.89 7.93 -15.10
CA VAL A 454 -18.61 9.13 -14.65
C VAL A 454 -17.82 10.38 -14.99
N LYS A 455 -18.48 11.54 -14.97
CA LYS A 455 -17.82 12.80 -15.26
C LYS A 455 -16.66 13.05 -14.27
N GLN A 456 -15.45 13.22 -14.78
CA GLN A 456 -14.23 13.43 -13.99
C GLN A 456 -13.70 14.86 -14.04
N THR A 457 -14.13 15.68 -15.01
CA THR A 457 -13.66 17.08 -15.13
C THR A 457 -14.10 18.00 -13.99
N ASP A 458 -15.03 17.56 -13.14
CA ASP A 458 -15.44 18.30 -11.94
C ASP A 458 -14.65 17.88 -10.68
N VAL A 459 -13.83 16.83 -10.74
CA VAL A 459 -13.07 16.30 -9.59
C VAL A 459 -11.71 17.00 -9.51
N LEU A 460 -11.44 17.67 -8.38
CA LEU A 460 -10.29 18.54 -8.19
C LEU A 460 -9.44 18.11 -7.00
N TRP A 461 -8.11 18.18 -7.13
CA TRP A 461 -7.15 17.79 -6.10
C TRP A 461 -6.01 18.80 -5.96
N ASN A 462 -5.55 19.05 -4.72
CA ASN A 462 -4.19 19.54 -4.48
C ASN A 462 -3.32 18.34 -4.08
N ILE A 463 -2.09 18.32 -4.57
CA ILE A 463 -1.15 17.22 -4.34
C ILE A 463 0.14 17.77 -3.74
N ILE A 464 0.75 17.06 -2.80
CA ILE A 464 2.02 17.43 -2.17
C ILE A 464 2.91 16.21 -1.97
N GLY A 465 4.21 16.36 -2.22
CA GLY A 465 5.21 15.29 -2.13
C GLY A 465 6.07 15.17 -3.40
N PRO A 466 6.75 14.03 -3.61
CA PRO A 466 6.76 12.89 -2.70
C PRO A 466 7.68 13.15 -1.51
N PHE A 467 7.21 12.85 -0.30
CA PHE A 467 8.04 12.82 0.89
C PHE A 467 8.86 11.53 0.91
N ASP A 468 10.15 11.63 1.22
CA ASP A 468 11.04 10.48 1.28
C ASP A 468 10.82 9.68 2.57
N HIS A 469 10.27 8.48 2.43
CA HIS A 469 10.01 7.55 3.51
C HIS A 469 11.14 6.54 3.75
N LYS A 470 12.30 6.71 3.08
CA LYS A 470 13.53 5.91 3.27
C LYS A 470 13.32 4.39 3.19
N GLY A 471 12.36 3.94 2.39
CA GLY A 471 12.02 2.52 2.21
C GLY A 471 10.89 2.01 3.11
N ASP A 472 10.50 2.73 4.16
CA ASP A 472 9.38 2.35 5.04
C ASP A 472 8.08 3.05 4.61
N VAL A 473 7.23 2.33 3.85
CA VAL A 473 5.95 2.87 3.36
C VAL A 473 4.94 3.21 4.48
N LEU A 474 5.17 2.74 5.70
CA LEU A 474 4.35 3.05 6.87
C LEU A 474 4.66 4.42 7.45
N THR A 475 5.82 5.01 7.12
CA THR A 475 6.29 6.31 7.63
C THR A 475 5.16 7.35 7.59
N ALA A 476 4.82 7.89 8.75
CA ALA A 476 3.86 8.98 8.86
C ALA A 476 4.54 10.32 8.63
N PHE A 477 3.87 11.22 7.90
CA PHE A 477 4.36 12.59 7.71
C PHE A 477 3.40 13.59 8.35
N GLU A 478 3.90 14.78 8.70
CA GLU A 478 3.13 15.80 9.42
C GLU A 478 1.79 16.16 8.74
N VAL A 479 1.69 16.00 7.41
CA VAL A 479 0.47 16.19 6.61
C VAL A 479 -0.71 15.36 7.11
N GLU A 480 -0.45 14.17 7.67
CA GLU A 480 -1.49 13.27 8.21
C GLU A 480 -2.16 13.85 9.46
N ASP A 481 -1.43 14.67 10.20
CA ASP A 481 -1.81 15.14 11.54
C ASP A 481 -2.15 16.61 11.61
N THR A 482 -1.54 17.45 10.77
CA THR A 482 -1.73 18.90 10.75
C THR A 482 -1.78 19.36 9.30
N LEU A 483 -2.87 20.02 8.89
CA LEU A 483 -2.88 20.67 7.59
C LEU A 483 -2.10 21.99 7.66
N LYS A 484 -1.17 22.22 6.74
CA LYS A 484 -0.38 23.45 6.58
C LYS A 484 -0.24 23.78 5.10
N GLN A 485 0.04 25.04 4.79
CA GLN A 485 0.32 25.48 3.42
C GLN A 485 1.61 24.86 2.86
N SER A 486 2.59 24.62 3.72
CA SER A 486 3.85 23.98 3.37
C SER A 486 4.39 23.15 4.52
N TYR A 487 5.28 22.21 4.20
CA TYR A 487 5.91 21.31 5.16
C TYR A 487 7.40 21.23 4.89
N LYS A 488 8.19 21.05 5.95
CA LYS A 488 9.63 20.78 5.83
C LYS A 488 9.90 19.32 6.16
N SER A 489 10.61 18.62 5.29
CA SER A 489 11.05 17.23 5.50
C SER A 489 12.41 17.01 4.86
N ASN A 490 13.35 16.41 5.59
CA ASN A 490 14.73 16.18 5.16
C ASN A 490 15.40 17.43 4.55
N GLY A 491 15.23 18.59 5.19
CA GLY A 491 15.79 19.88 4.73
C GLY A 491 15.08 20.50 3.51
N LYS A 492 14.09 19.84 2.90
CA LYS A 492 13.33 20.35 1.75
C LYS A 492 11.98 20.90 2.18
N THR A 493 11.54 21.98 1.53
CA THR A 493 10.19 22.54 1.70
C THR A 493 9.28 22.03 0.60
N PHE A 494 8.12 21.49 0.96
CA PHE A 494 7.09 21.00 0.07
C PHE A 494 5.87 21.92 0.14
N ASN A 495 5.34 22.29 -1.03
CA ASN A 495 4.13 23.10 -1.17
C ASN A 495 3.05 22.28 -1.88
N TRP A 496 1.79 22.57 -1.58
CA TRP A 496 0.67 22.00 -2.33
C TRP A 496 0.68 22.49 -3.79
N SER A 497 0.39 21.59 -4.72
CA SER A 497 0.24 21.92 -6.13
C SER A 497 -0.96 22.83 -6.38
N GLU A 498 -0.96 23.47 -7.56
CA GLU A 498 -2.20 23.95 -8.17
C GLU A 498 -3.23 22.81 -8.34
N SER A 499 -4.46 23.19 -8.70
CA SER A 499 -5.57 22.23 -8.82
C SER A 499 -5.32 21.24 -9.96
N VAL A 500 -5.09 19.98 -9.61
CA VAL A 500 -5.06 18.85 -10.53
C VAL A 500 -6.49 18.36 -10.75
N VAL A 501 -6.86 18.09 -12.00
CA VAL A 501 -8.22 17.65 -12.36
C VAL A 501 -8.21 16.18 -12.73
N GLY A 502 -9.22 15.44 -12.29
CA GLY A 502 -9.44 14.04 -12.66
C GLY A 502 -9.93 13.17 -11.51
N ALA A 503 -10.69 12.14 -11.86
CA ALA A 503 -11.16 11.11 -10.92
C ALA A 503 -10.02 10.15 -10.57
N THR A 504 -9.25 9.74 -11.59
CA THR A 504 -7.98 9.02 -11.46
C THR A 504 -6.82 9.93 -11.79
N VAL A 505 -5.83 9.99 -10.91
CA VAL A 505 -4.61 10.79 -11.12
C VAL A 505 -3.40 9.86 -11.07
N HIS A 506 -2.64 9.82 -12.17
CA HIS A 506 -1.32 9.19 -12.18
C HIS A 506 -0.26 10.14 -11.64
N LEU A 507 0.33 9.78 -10.50
CA LEU A 507 1.54 10.40 -10.00
C LEU A 507 2.73 9.97 -10.87
N LYS A 508 2.77 8.68 -11.22
CA LYS A 508 3.68 8.10 -12.21
C LYS A 508 2.94 7.07 -13.05
N HIS A 509 3.19 7.10 -14.36
CA HIS A 509 2.61 6.13 -15.28
C HIS A 509 3.59 4.96 -15.52
N PHE A 510 3.05 3.75 -15.65
CA PHE A 510 3.85 2.53 -15.84
C PHE A 510 4.70 2.58 -17.14
N PHE A 511 4.10 2.98 -18.26
CA PHE A 511 4.79 3.14 -19.54
C PHE A 511 5.63 4.43 -19.63
N ASN A 512 5.91 5.08 -18.49
CA ASN A 512 6.69 6.32 -18.41
C ASN A 512 6.14 7.49 -19.25
N PHE A 513 4.83 7.50 -19.51
CA PHE A 513 4.14 8.65 -20.07
C PHE A 513 4.20 9.84 -19.11
N SER A 514 4.07 11.06 -19.65
CA SER A 514 4.16 12.29 -18.86
C SER A 514 3.13 12.30 -17.73
N ALA A 515 3.61 12.19 -16.49
CA ALA A 515 2.81 12.18 -15.26
C ALA A 515 3.24 13.35 -14.35
N LEU A 516 2.92 13.30 -13.05
CA LEU A 516 3.28 14.35 -12.09
C LEU A 516 4.71 14.21 -11.54
N THR A 517 5.29 13.01 -11.57
CA THR A 517 6.65 12.77 -11.09
C THR A 517 7.40 11.70 -11.88
N SER A 518 8.73 11.80 -11.88
CA SER A 518 9.66 10.77 -12.34
C SER A 518 10.25 9.94 -11.19
N GLN A 519 9.96 10.30 -9.93
CA GLN A 519 10.46 9.60 -8.75
C GLN A 519 9.98 8.15 -8.70
N LYS A 520 10.81 7.26 -8.14
CA LYS A 520 10.50 5.81 -8.05
C LYS A 520 9.88 5.39 -6.72
N THR A 521 10.10 6.15 -5.66
CA THR A 521 9.63 5.86 -4.31
C THR A 521 9.25 7.16 -3.61
N GLY A 522 8.48 7.07 -2.53
CA GLY A 522 8.09 8.21 -1.72
C GLY A 522 6.60 8.18 -1.39
N THR A 523 6.13 9.18 -0.66
CA THR A 523 4.72 9.32 -0.27
C THR A 523 4.17 10.63 -0.77
N PHE A 524 3.14 10.58 -1.60
CA PHE A 524 2.33 11.76 -1.89
C PHE A 524 1.13 11.84 -0.95
N TYR A 525 0.64 13.07 -0.77
CA TYR A 525 -0.70 13.31 -0.24
C TYR A 525 -1.54 14.03 -1.26
N ALA A 526 -2.82 13.68 -1.35
CA ALA A 526 -3.79 14.37 -2.18
C ALA A 526 -4.97 14.84 -1.32
N ARG A 527 -5.42 16.08 -1.53
CA ARG A 527 -6.51 16.71 -0.77
C ARG A 527 -7.58 17.27 -1.70
N THR A 528 -8.83 17.10 -1.31
CA THR A 528 -9.96 17.85 -1.87
C THR A 528 -10.99 18.22 -0.79
N GLN A 529 -11.94 19.07 -1.13
CA GLN A 529 -13.16 19.26 -0.34
C GLN A 529 -14.40 18.96 -1.19
N ILE A 530 -15.34 18.21 -0.62
CA ILE A 530 -16.59 17.80 -1.25
C ILE A 530 -17.76 18.43 -0.47
N TYR A 531 -18.51 19.31 -1.11
CA TYR A 531 -19.73 19.87 -0.55
C TYR A 531 -20.87 18.86 -0.67
N SER A 532 -21.53 18.55 0.43
CA SER A 532 -22.78 17.80 0.45
C SER A 532 -23.95 18.70 0.87
N PRO A 533 -25.10 18.69 0.17
CA PRO A 533 -26.27 19.49 0.56
C PRO A 533 -26.96 18.99 1.84
N ASN A 534 -26.73 17.73 2.23
CA ASN A 534 -27.36 17.05 3.36
C ASN A 534 -26.37 16.10 4.06
N ASN A 535 -26.73 15.62 5.25
CA ASN A 535 -26.03 14.49 5.86
C ASN A 535 -26.47 13.23 5.10
N SER A 536 -25.53 12.48 4.53
CA SER A 536 -25.83 11.34 3.68
C SER A 536 -24.71 10.31 3.69
N THR A 537 -25.05 9.05 3.47
CA THR A 537 -24.09 8.01 3.14
C THR A 537 -23.99 7.94 1.62
N GLN A 538 -22.78 8.09 1.10
CA GLN A 538 -22.50 8.16 -0.32
C GLN A 538 -21.54 7.05 -0.74
N ASP A 539 -21.84 6.40 -1.86
CA ASP A 539 -20.97 5.42 -2.49
C ASP A 539 -19.79 6.12 -3.20
N PHE A 540 -18.59 5.57 -3.01
CA PHE A 540 -17.34 6.04 -3.61
C PHE A 540 -16.59 4.90 -4.30
N TRP A 541 -16.09 5.20 -5.48
CA TRP A 541 -15.04 4.42 -6.13
C TRP A 541 -13.68 4.91 -5.65
N ILE A 542 -12.95 4.01 -4.96
CA ILE A 542 -11.64 4.30 -4.35
C ILE A 542 -10.67 3.21 -4.74
N GLY A 543 -9.52 3.61 -5.29
CA GLY A 543 -8.43 2.72 -5.66
C GLY A 543 -7.08 3.43 -5.58
N PHE A 544 -6.02 2.67 -5.32
CA PHE A 544 -4.63 3.18 -5.29
C PHE A 544 -3.73 2.43 -6.28
N GLN A 545 -4.35 1.57 -7.09
CA GLN A 545 -3.74 0.73 -8.09
C GLN A 545 -4.77 0.56 -9.22
N GLY A 546 -4.28 0.25 -10.42
CA GLY A 546 -5.11 -0.24 -11.52
C GLY A 546 -4.51 -1.53 -12.05
N TRP A 547 -5.06 -2.69 -11.71
CA TRP A 547 -4.48 -3.96 -12.15
C TRP A 547 -4.62 -4.12 -13.67
N SER A 548 -3.56 -4.65 -14.29
CA SER A 548 -3.60 -4.99 -15.71
C SER A 548 -4.27 -6.35 -15.87
N ARG A 549 -5.22 -6.46 -16.81
CA ARG A 549 -5.86 -7.73 -17.17
C ARG A 549 -5.14 -8.35 -18.38
N SER A 550 -3.82 -8.28 -18.36
CA SER A 550 -2.97 -8.77 -19.44
C SER A 550 -2.08 -9.88 -18.91
N GLY A 551 -1.81 -10.88 -19.75
CA GLY A 551 -1.12 -12.11 -19.36
C GLY A 551 0.23 -11.83 -18.71
N GLY A 552 0.53 -12.56 -17.63
CA GLY A 552 1.78 -12.42 -16.86
C GLY A 552 1.95 -11.05 -16.15
N ARG A 553 0.98 -10.15 -16.25
CA ARG A 553 1.01 -8.78 -15.67
C ARG A 553 0.06 -8.60 -14.48
N ARG A 554 -0.46 -9.71 -13.94
CA ARG A 554 -0.99 -9.79 -12.57
C ARG A 554 0.18 -9.74 -11.57
N VAL A 555 0.82 -8.57 -11.46
CA VAL A 555 2.07 -8.39 -10.70
C VAL A 555 1.89 -7.49 -9.48
N GLY A 556 2.26 -8.04 -8.32
CA GLY A 556 2.21 -7.44 -6.99
C GLY A 556 1.58 -8.44 -6.01
N PRO A 557 2.02 -8.52 -4.74
CA PRO A 557 1.18 -9.16 -3.75
C PRO A 557 -0.15 -8.41 -3.74
N PHE A 558 -1.27 -9.14 -3.74
CA PHE A 558 -2.57 -8.53 -3.50
C PHE A 558 -2.65 -8.08 -2.03
N PRO A 559 -3.41 -7.02 -1.72
CA PRO A 559 -3.52 -6.51 -0.36
C PRO A 559 -3.97 -7.60 0.61
N ASP A 560 -3.43 -7.57 1.83
CA ASP A 560 -3.98 -8.38 2.91
C ASP A 560 -5.35 -7.82 3.33
N GLN A 561 -6.15 -8.65 4.02
CA GLN A 561 -7.40 -8.19 4.59
C GLN A 561 -7.15 -7.00 5.54
N GLY A 562 -7.88 -5.91 5.36
CA GLY A 562 -7.68 -4.67 6.12
C GLY A 562 -6.63 -3.73 5.54
N GLN A 563 -6.18 -3.94 4.29
CA GLN A 563 -5.33 -2.99 3.55
C GLN A 563 -6.02 -2.49 2.28
N TRP A 564 -5.77 -1.24 1.87
CA TRP A 564 -6.21 -0.72 0.57
C TRP A 564 -5.33 -1.21 -0.59
N HIS A 565 -4.04 -1.41 -0.33
CA HIS A 565 -3.00 -1.88 -1.25
C HIS A 565 -1.75 -2.23 -0.40
N THR A 566 -0.81 -2.99 -0.95
CA THR A 566 0.40 -3.45 -0.25
C THR A 566 1.37 -2.35 0.14
N THR A 567 1.25 -1.16 -0.46
CA THR A 567 2.00 0.03 -0.02
C THR A 567 1.38 0.73 1.19
N ASN A 568 0.26 0.24 1.72
CA ASN A 568 -0.49 0.82 2.84
C ASN A 568 -0.96 2.28 2.62
N PRO A 569 -1.63 2.60 1.49
CA PRO A 569 -2.29 3.89 1.33
C PRO A 569 -3.45 4.04 2.31
N LYS A 570 -3.80 5.29 2.60
CA LYS A 570 -4.86 5.65 3.54
C LYS A 570 -5.74 6.75 2.99
N ILE A 571 -6.97 6.79 3.46
CA ILE A 571 -7.94 7.84 3.17
C ILE A 571 -8.57 8.31 4.47
N TRP A 572 -8.69 9.63 4.63
CA TRP A 572 -9.46 10.25 5.69
C TRP A 572 -10.54 11.17 5.12
N VAL A 573 -11.76 11.06 5.64
CA VAL A 573 -12.85 12.00 5.39
C VAL A 573 -13.24 12.66 6.70
N ASN A 574 -13.11 13.99 6.76
CA ASN A 574 -13.27 14.78 7.98
C ASN A 574 -12.41 14.24 9.15
N ASN A 575 -11.18 13.82 8.83
CA ASN A 575 -10.19 13.18 9.71
C ASN A 575 -10.56 11.79 10.25
N ASN A 576 -11.69 11.23 9.83
CA ASN A 576 -12.01 9.84 10.10
C ASN A 576 -11.40 8.97 9.01
N GLU A 577 -10.57 8.00 9.41
CA GLU A 577 -9.97 7.06 8.46
C GLU A 577 -11.07 6.16 7.87
N ILE A 578 -11.05 5.98 6.55
CA ILE A 578 -12.00 5.09 5.88
C ILE A 578 -11.35 3.72 5.76
N ALA A 579 -12.02 2.71 6.31
CA ALA A 579 -11.58 1.34 6.27
C ALA A 579 -11.49 0.84 4.81
N PRO A 580 -10.48 0.00 4.49
CA PRO A 580 -10.41 -0.70 3.21
C PRO A 580 -11.61 -1.62 2.97
N PRO A 581 -11.85 -2.05 1.72
CA PRO A 581 -12.87 -3.05 1.42
C PRO A 581 -12.56 -4.40 2.10
N ILE A 582 -13.60 -5.22 2.23
CA ILE A 582 -13.45 -6.64 2.54
C ILE A 582 -13.13 -7.34 1.22
N TRP A 583 -11.92 -7.85 1.09
CA TRP A 583 -11.44 -8.47 -0.14
C TRP A 583 -11.94 -9.91 -0.21
N GLN A 584 -12.37 -10.34 -1.40
CA GLN A 584 -12.72 -11.74 -1.65
C GLN A 584 -11.49 -12.60 -1.95
N GLN A 585 -10.40 -11.99 -2.43
CA GLN A 585 -9.12 -12.66 -2.69
C GLN A 585 -7.93 -11.94 -2.02
N PRO A 586 -7.91 -11.79 -0.68
CA PRO A 586 -6.78 -11.15 0.01
C PRO A 586 -5.50 -12.00 -0.11
N SER A 587 -4.34 -11.34 -0.05
CA SER A 587 -3.04 -11.99 0.06
C SER A 587 -2.70 -12.98 -1.08
N LEU A 588 -3.31 -12.81 -2.25
CA LEU A 588 -3.04 -13.68 -3.39
C LEU A 588 -1.58 -13.51 -3.85
N GLY A 589 -0.74 -14.50 -3.57
CA GLY A 589 0.70 -14.48 -3.85
C GLY A 589 1.12 -15.14 -5.16
N THR A 590 0.18 -15.74 -5.90
CA THR A 590 0.47 -16.52 -7.10
C THR A 590 0.29 -15.71 -8.37
N LYS A 591 1.34 -15.59 -9.19
CA LYS A 591 1.24 -15.08 -10.57
C LYS A 591 0.59 -16.15 -11.44
N THR A 592 -0.70 -16.02 -11.70
CA THR A 592 -1.43 -16.91 -12.60
C THR A 592 -2.55 -16.16 -13.31
N ASP A 593 -2.70 -16.46 -14.59
CA ASP A 593 -3.78 -15.96 -15.40
C ASP A 593 -5.05 -16.83 -15.27
N GLU A 594 -4.97 -17.98 -14.61
CA GLU A 594 -6.10 -18.92 -14.47
C GLU A 594 -7.05 -18.61 -13.31
N ILE A 595 -6.64 -17.77 -12.36
CA ILE A 595 -7.50 -17.31 -11.27
C ILE A 595 -8.26 -16.07 -11.76
N PRO A 596 -9.60 -16.08 -11.81
CA PRO A 596 -10.36 -14.90 -12.24
C PRO A 596 -10.25 -13.74 -11.26
N PHE A 597 -10.23 -12.51 -11.81
CA PHE A 597 -10.48 -11.28 -11.04
C PHE A 597 -11.94 -11.28 -10.53
N ILE A 598 -12.15 -10.77 -9.32
CA ILE A 598 -13.45 -10.67 -8.67
C ILE A 598 -13.72 -9.25 -8.18
N ASP A 599 -12.81 -8.68 -7.38
CA ASP A 599 -13.05 -7.42 -6.66
C ASP A 599 -11.80 -6.53 -6.50
N GLU A 600 -10.72 -6.83 -7.22
CA GLU A 600 -9.43 -6.18 -7.00
C GLU A 600 -9.41 -4.71 -7.44
N ASP A 601 -9.94 -4.38 -8.63
CA ASP A 601 -10.13 -2.98 -9.01
C ASP A 601 -11.45 -2.38 -8.52
N TYR A 602 -11.39 -1.09 -8.27
CA TYR A 602 -12.47 -0.31 -7.65
C TYR A 602 -13.75 -0.19 -8.49
N PHE A 603 -13.69 -0.38 -9.82
CA PHE A 603 -14.80 -0.09 -10.74
C PHE A 603 -15.68 -1.31 -11.07
N TYR A 604 -15.29 -2.51 -10.61
CA TYR A 604 -16.14 -3.71 -10.62
C TYR A 604 -16.36 -4.33 -9.23
N ARG A 605 -15.74 -3.75 -8.19
CA ARG A 605 -16.07 -4.04 -6.79
C ARG A 605 -17.25 -3.19 -6.30
N GLU A 606 -17.93 -3.68 -5.26
CA GLU A 606 -18.83 -2.88 -4.45
C GLU A 606 -18.19 -1.54 -3.99
N PRO A 607 -18.83 -0.39 -4.24
CA PRO A 607 -18.33 0.90 -3.81
C PRO A 607 -18.20 1.02 -2.29
N THR A 608 -17.22 1.82 -1.86
CA THR A 608 -17.03 2.13 -0.44
C THR A 608 -18.04 3.18 0.02
N LYS A 609 -18.77 2.90 1.10
CA LYS A 609 -19.75 3.82 1.68
C LYS A 609 -19.06 4.82 2.62
N ILE A 610 -19.25 6.10 2.37
CA ILE A 610 -18.69 7.19 3.17
C ILE A 610 -19.82 8.10 3.67
N ASN A 611 -19.80 8.41 4.96
CA ASN A 611 -20.72 9.38 5.55
C ASN A 611 -20.23 10.80 5.32
N LEU A 612 -20.96 11.55 4.50
CA LEU A 612 -20.76 12.97 4.28
C LEU A 612 -21.68 13.78 5.20
N LYS A 613 -21.13 14.84 5.78
CA LYS A 613 -21.89 15.84 6.54
C LYS A 613 -22.42 16.88 5.57
N LYS A 614 -23.58 17.47 5.88
CA LYS A 614 -24.05 18.69 5.23
C LYS A 614 -22.96 19.75 5.35
N GLY A 615 -22.61 20.40 4.24
CA GLY A 615 -21.51 21.35 4.17
C GLY A 615 -20.27 20.77 3.50
N TRP A 616 -19.10 21.35 3.79
CA TRP A 616 -17.84 20.95 3.14
C TRP A 616 -17.15 19.83 3.91
N ASN A 617 -16.92 18.71 3.22
CA ASN A 617 -16.21 17.56 3.75
C ASN A 617 -14.78 17.57 3.25
N THR A 618 -13.79 17.41 4.11
CA THR A 618 -12.38 17.35 3.68
C THR A 618 -11.97 15.91 3.45
N VAL A 619 -11.43 15.62 2.26
CA VAL A 619 -10.86 14.31 1.90
C VAL A 619 -9.35 14.46 1.80
N LEU A 620 -8.61 13.59 2.48
CA LEU A 620 -7.15 13.52 2.44
C LEU A 620 -6.74 12.07 2.14
N LEU A 621 -5.83 11.89 1.18
CA LEU A 621 -5.27 10.59 0.79
C LEU A 621 -3.78 10.56 1.11
N LYS A 622 -3.28 9.45 1.66
CA LYS A 622 -1.86 9.07 1.72
C LYS A 622 -1.60 8.06 0.60
N ILE A 623 -0.65 8.36 -0.27
CA ILE A 623 -0.38 7.60 -1.49
C ILE A 623 1.13 7.23 -1.55
N PRO A 624 1.56 6.26 -0.73
CA PRO A 624 2.93 5.75 -0.67
C PRO A 624 3.24 4.81 -1.84
N GLN A 625 4.51 4.76 -2.21
CA GLN A 625 5.02 3.96 -3.32
C GLN A 625 6.39 3.36 -2.96
N ASP A 626 6.49 2.04 -3.05
CA ASP A 626 7.74 1.30 -2.96
C ASP A 626 8.32 1.02 -4.36
N ARG A 627 9.42 0.26 -4.42
CA ARG A 627 10.05 -0.12 -5.70
C ARG A 627 9.34 -1.28 -6.41
N ASN A 628 8.47 -2.00 -5.71
CA ASN A 628 7.84 -3.23 -6.22
C ASN A 628 6.47 -2.96 -6.85
N SER A 629 5.83 -1.84 -6.49
CA SER A 629 4.51 -1.47 -6.99
C SER A 629 4.58 -0.82 -8.37
N TRP A 630 3.60 -1.16 -9.22
CA TRP A 630 3.73 -0.93 -10.65
C TRP A 630 3.23 0.43 -11.15
N LYS A 631 2.06 0.87 -10.67
CA LYS A 631 1.49 2.18 -10.97
C LYS A 631 1.44 3.00 -9.68
N TRP A 632 1.83 4.27 -9.78
CA TRP A 632 1.67 5.22 -8.68
C TRP A 632 0.50 6.13 -9.02
N MET A 633 -0.68 5.80 -8.52
CA MET A 633 -1.92 6.51 -8.84
C MET A 633 -2.90 6.47 -7.67
N PHE A 634 -3.96 7.26 -7.78
CA PHE A 634 -5.12 7.11 -6.93
C PHE A 634 -6.40 7.45 -7.71
N THR A 635 -7.51 6.87 -7.26
CA THR A 635 -8.87 7.18 -7.68
C THR A 635 -9.70 7.43 -6.42
N CYS A 636 -10.49 8.50 -6.40
CA CYS A 636 -11.47 8.73 -5.35
C CYS A 636 -12.60 9.61 -5.92
N VAL A 637 -13.73 8.98 -6.28
CA VAL A 637 -14.85 9.68 -6.92
C VAL A 637 -16.19 9.16 -6.36
N PRO A 638 -17.12 10.06 -5.95
CA PRO A 638 -18.46 9.67 -5.54
C PRO A 638 -19.27 9.23 -6.76
N VAL A 639 -20.00 8.14 -6.61
CA VAL A 639 -20.79 7.53 -7.68
C VAL A 639 -22.18 7.14 -7.17
N THR A 640 -23.15 7.10 -8.08
CA THR A 640 -24.43 6.44 -7.85
C THR A 640 -24.44 5.15 -8.65
N VAL A 641 -24.48 4.01 -7.97
CA VAL A 641 -24.58 2.69 -8.60
C VAL A 641 -26.02 2.19 -8.50
N LYS A 642 -26.61 1.83 -9.64
CA LYS A 642 -27.96 1.25 -9.77
C LYS A 642 -27.89 0.06 -10.72
N ASN A 643 -28.94 -0.76 -10.75
CA ASN A 643 -29.10 -1.84 -11.75
C ASN A 643 -28.99 -1.33 -13.20
N GLU A 644 -29.29 -0.05 -13.41
CA GLU A 644 -29.27 0.63 -14.70
C GLU A 644 -27.86 1.06 -15.14
N GLY A 645 -26.87 1.04 -14.24
CA GLY A 645 -25.49 1.47 -14.49
C GLY A 645 -24.97 2.43 -13.39
N VAL A 646 -23.81 3.04 -13.67
CA VAL A 646 -23.16 4.03 -12.80
C VAL A 646 -23.38 5.46 -13.31
N SER A 647 -23.53 6.42 -12.39
CA SER A 647 -23.68 7.84 -12.72
C SER A 647 -23.02 8.75 -11.68
N GLU A 648 -22.74 10.00 -12.07
CA GLU A 648 -22.22 11.04 -11.17
C GLU A 648 -23.26 11.52 -10.15
N VAL A 649 -22.80 11.95 -8.98
CA VAL A 649 -23.65 12.54 -7.94
C VAL A 649 -23.73 14.06 -8.14
N LYS A 650 -24.75 14.51 -8.87
CA LYS A 650 -24.86 15.88 -9.43
C LYS A 650 -24.88 17.00 -8.38
N GLU A 651 -25.34 16.71 -7.18
CA GLU A 651 -25.45 17.66 -6.08
C GLU A 651 -24.14 17.93 -5.34
N LEU A 652 -23.14 17.05 -5.49
CA LEU A 652 -21.84 17.22 -4.85
C LEU A 652 -20.97 18.19 -5.65
N LYS A 653 -20.21 19.03 -4.93
CA LYS A 653 -19.30 20.01 -5.54
C LYS A 653 -17.90 19.84 -4.99
N PHE A 654 -16.89 19.99 -5.83
CA PHE A 654 -15.49 19.87 -5.44
C PHE A 654 -14.83 21.25 -5.38
N ARG A 655 -13.86 21.40 -4.47
CA ARG A 655 -12.92 22.51 -4.49
C ARG A 655 -11.59 22.13 -3.86
N THR A 656 -10.57 22.90 -4.24
CA THR A 656 -9.20 22.82 -3.72
C THR A 656 -8.88 23.96 -2.75
N ALA A 657 -9.84 24.84 -2.44
CA ALA A 657 -9.63 26.01 -1.61
C ALA A 657 -8.88 25.67 -0.29
N PHE A 658 -7.82 26.42 -0.05
CA PHE A 658 -6.89 26.27 1.08
C PHE A 658 -7.10 27.44 2.06
N ASN A 659 -8.24 27.46 2.76
CA ASN A 659 -8.51 28.50 3.76
C ASN A 659 -7.79 28.17 5.08
N MET A 660 -6.49 28.44 5.12
CA MET A 660 -5.70 28.42 6.34
C MET A 660 -5.02 29.77 6.54
N THR A 661 -5.77 30.74 7.05
CA THR A 661 -5.16 31.73 7.93
C THR A 661 -4.84 31.00 9.23
N SER A 662 -3.58 31.00 9.67
CA SER A 662 -3.13 30.32 10.89
C SER A 662 -3.74 31.01 12.11
N LYS A 663 -4.92 30.55 12.51
CA LYS A 663 -5.69 31.13 13.61
C LYS A 663 -5.28 30.63 14.99
N VAL A 664 -4.36 29.66 15.07
CA VAL A 664 -3.90 29.02 16.32
C VAL A 664 -2.41 28.72 16.23
N SER A 665 -1.66 29.08 17.27
CA SER A 665 -0.26 28.70 17.48
C SER A 665 -0.17 27.87 18.75
N LEU A 666 0.35 26.63 18.67
CA LEU A 666 0.41 25.70 19.80
C LEU A 666 1.77 25.78 20.48
N SER A 667 1.79 25.97 21.80
CA SER A 667 2.99 25.84 22.64
C SER A 667 3.15 24.42 23.19
N SER A 668 2.04 23.69 23.37
CA SER A 668 2.03 22.28 23.80
C SER A 668 0.90 21.52 23.11
N PHE A 669 1.23 20.36 22.54
CA PHE A 669 0.27 19.41 22.00
C PHE A 669 0.90 18.01 22.02
N PRO A 670 0.16 16.94 22.35
CA PRO A 670 0.70 15.58 22.39
C PRO A 670 1.32 15.15 21.04
N LYS A 671 2.29 14.25 21.08
CA LYS A 671 2.85 13.57 19.89
C LYS A 671 2.16 12.21 19.69
N ASN A 672 2.22 11.68 18.45
CA ASN A 672 1.80 10.30 18.19
C ASN A 672 2.59 9.32 19.08
N TYR A 673 1.96 8.26 19.57
CA TYR A 673 2.55 7.26 20.48
C TYR A 673 3.02 7.78 21.85
N GLN A 674 2.80 9.06 22.19
CA GLN A 674 3.27 9.62 23.45
C GLN A 674 2.63 8.95 24.66
N LEU A 675 3.45 8.59 25.64
CA LEU A 675 3.00 8.13 26.95
C LEU A 675 3.09 9.26 27.96
N TYR A 676 2.02 9.48 28.72
CA TYR A 676 2.00 10.35 29.89
C TYR A 676 2.08 9.50 31.16
N ALA A 677 2.86 9.95 32.15
CA ALA A 677 2.93 9.25 33.41
C ALA A 677 1.58 9.30 34.14
N ARG A 678 1.15 8.17 34.71
CA ARG A 678 -0.07 8.10 35.51
C ARG A 678 0.17 8.60 36.95
N ASP A 679 -0.89 9.12 37.56
CA ASP A 679 -0.97 9.47 38.97
C ASP A 679 -1.44 8.28 39.83
N SER A 680 -1.60 8.51 41.13
CA SER A 680 -2.08 7.50 42.09
C SER A 680 -3.53 7.07 41.88
N ASN A 681 -4.32 7.82 41.10
CA ASN A 681 -5.70 7.50 40.75
C ASN A 681 -5.79 6.73 39.42
N ASN A 682 -4.65 6.30 38.87
CA ASN A 682 -4.53 5.63 37.58
C ASN A 682 -4.95 6.50 36.38
N LYS A 683 -4.67 7.81 36.45
CA LYS A 683 -5.01 8.78 35.39
C LYS A 683 -3.81 9.63 35.00
N ALA A 684 -3.86 10.27 33.84
CA ALA A 684 -2.86 11.26 33.44
C ALA A 684 -3.52 12.50 32.84
N ILE A 685 -2.88 13.66 33.03
CA ILE A 685 -3.33 14.94 32.47
C ILE A 685 -2.46 15.32 31.27
N ILE A 686 -3.11 15.47 30.12
CA ILE A 686 -2.55 16.04 28.90
C ILE A 686 -2.88 17.54 28.88
N ASN A 687 -1.86 18.38 28.90
CA ASN A 687 -2.03 19.82 28.79
C ASN A 687 -1.83 20.29 27.34
N ILE A 688 -2.90 20.78 26.73
CA ILE A 688 -2.86 21.43 25.40
C ILE A 688 -2.90 22.94 25.59
N SER A 689 -1.87 23.65 25.10
CA SER A 689 -1.77 25.10 25.29
C SER A 689 -1.30 25.81 24.04
N GLY A 690 -1.69 27.08 23.92
CA GLY A 690 -1.32 27.90 22.77
C GLY A 690 -1.89 29.32 22.81
N LYS A 691 -1.80 29.97 21.65
CA LYS A 691 -2.39 31.28 21.34
C LYS A 691 -3.39 31.15 20.20
N VAL A 692 -4.43 31.97 20.21
CA VAL A 692 -5.37 32.06 19.08
C VAL A 692 -5.54 33.49 18.60
N ASP A 693 -5.92 33.61 17.34
CA ASP A 693 -6.33 34.85 16.70
C ASP A 693 -7.75 35.27 17.13
N SER A 694 -8.03 36.58 17.14
CA SER A 694 -9.33 37.16 17.53
C SER A 694 -10.50 36.71 16.65
N SER A 695 -10.23 36.15 15.47
CA SER A 695 -11.24 35.61 14.56
C SER A 695 -11.71 34.18 14.89
N VAL A 696 -11.24 33.59 15.99
CA VAL A 696 -11.70 32.30 16.54
C VAL A 696 -12.67 32.54 17.68
N ASP A 697 -13.86 31.96 17.59
CA ASP A 697 -14.91 32.10 18.60
C ASP A 697 -14.80 31.03 19.69
N SER A 698 -14.47 29.78 19.30
CA SER A 698 -14.22 28.69 20.25
C SER A 698 -13.17 27.69 19.76
N LEU A 699 -12.44 27.10 20.72
CA LEU A 699 -11.61 25.93 20.53
C LEU A 699 -12.37 24.69 20.99
N ILE A 700 -12.22 23.58 20.25
CA ILE A 700 -12.87 22.32 20.56
C ILE A 700 -11.80 21.24 20.58
N VAL A 701 -11.63 20.56 21.72
CA VAL A 701 -10.82 19.35 21.79
C VAL A 701 -11.73 18.13 21.87
N LYS A 702 -11.42 17.13 21.06
CA LYS A 702 -12.08 15.83 21.06
C LYS A 702 -11.05 14.77 21.41
N VAL A 703 -11.37 13.93 22.39
CA VAL A 703 -10.60 12.73 22.70
C VAL A 703 -11.38 11.53 22.20
N HIS A 704 -10.74 10.63 21.47
CA HIS A 704 -11.37 9.44 20.94
C HIS A 704 -10.77 8.20 21.59
N ARG A 705 -11.67 7.34 22.10
CA ARG A 705 -11.42 5.96 22.49
C ARG A 705 -12.08 5.07 21.42
N SER A 706 -11.64 3.83 21.17
CA SER A 706 -12.01 3.01 20.00
C SER A 706 -13.51 2.71 19.78
N GLN A 707 -14.41 3.22 20.63
CA GLN A 707 -15.86 3.09 20.52
C GLN A 707 -16.62 4.43 20.63
N GLY A 708 -15.96 5.60 20.56
CA GLY A 708 -16.65 6.89 20.54
C GLY A 708 -15.77 8.10 20.92
N THR A 709 -16.32 9.30 20.74
CA THR A 709 -15.74 10.53 21.30
C THR A 709 -16.00 10.57 22.80
N VAL A 710 -14.93 10.49 23.59
CA VAL A 710 -14.98 10.69 25.05
C VAL A 710 -14.46 12.11 25.28
N THR A 711 -15.23 12.95 25.96
CA THR A 711 -14.85 14.34 26.28
C THR A 711 -14.74 15.29 25.07
N ARG A 712 -15.74 16.18 24.96
CA ARG A 712 -15.72 17.34 24.08
C ARG A 712 -15.66 18.59 24.96
N THR A 713 -14.50 19.24 25.00
CA THR A 713 -14.34 20.50 25.75
C THR A 713 -14.35 21.65 24.75
N ALA A 714 -15.38 22.49 24.81
CA ALA A 714 -15.47 23.74 24.05
C ALA A 714 -15.06 24.90 24.95
N ILE A 715 -14.16 25.76 24.46
CA ILE A 715 -13.59 26.86 25.26
C ILE A 715 -13.79 28.17 24.51
N ALA A 716 -14.44 29.14 25.17
CA ALA A 716 -14.50 30.52 24.70
C ALA A 716 -13.10 31.13 24.75
N VAL A 717 -12.62 31.65 23.62
CA VAL A 717 -11.18 31.87 23.50
C VAL A 717 -10.71 33.23 24.00
N LYS A 718 -9.76 33.20 24.93
CA LYS A 718 -8.85 34.31 25.25
C LYS A 718 -7.62 34.22 24.33
N ALA A 719 -6.84 35.29 24.18
CA ALA A 719 -5.65 35.31 23.30
C ALA A 719 -4.63 34.18 23.60
N GLN A 720 -4.60 33.69 24.84
CA GLN A 720 -3.88 32.50 25.30
C GLN A 720 -4.85 31.49 25.91
N PHE A 721 -4.58 30.20 25.71
CA PHE A 721 -5.36 29.11 26.29
C PHE A 721 -4.47 27.97 26.82
N SER A 722 -4.99 27.25 27.81
CA SER A 722 -4.44 25.99 28.33
C SER A 722 -5.61 25.08 28.72
N VAL A 723 -5.61 23.85 28.24
CA VAL A 723 -6.68 22.87 28.43
C VAL A 723 -6.09 21.60 29.02
N PRO A 724 -6.38 21.29 30.29
CA PRO A 724 -6.08 19.99 30.85
C PRO A 724 -7.10 18.97 30.33
N ILE A 725 -6.61 17.81 29.90
CA ILE A 725 -7.41 16.69 29.43
C ILE A 725 -6.98 15.45 30.18
N GLU A 726 -7.92 14.86 30.90
CA GLU A 726 -7.70 13.65 31.66
C GLU A 726 -7.87 12.41 30.76
N ILE A 727 -6.96 11.44 30.89
CA ILE A 727 -7.07 10.12 30.27
C ILE A 727 -6.76 9.03 31.29
N ASP A 728 -7.42 7.87 31.17
CA ASP A 728 -7.17 6.71 32.04
C ASP A 728 -5.90 5.97 31.60
N ALA A 729 -5.09 5.54 32.58
CA ALA A 729 -3.93 4.68 32.37
C ALA A 729 -4.34 3.21 32.28
N ILE A 730 -4.75 2.82 31.08
CA ILE A 730 -5.19 1.47 30.72
C ILE A 730 -4.55 1.10 29.39
N LYS A 731 -4.60 -0.19 29.00
CA LYS A 731 -4.20 -0.66 27.65
C LYS A 731 -5.13 -0.14 26.56
N HIS A 732 -5.11 1.17 26.32
CA HIS A 732 -5.93 1.86 25.34
C HIS A 732 -5.16 2.99 24.65
N ASN A 733 -5.36 3.13 23.33
CA ASN A 733 -4.81 4.22 22.53
C ASN A 733 -5.84 5.35 22.36
N TYR A 734 -5.49 6.55 22.80
CA TYR A 734 -6.30 7.75 22.65
C TYR A 734 -5.89 8.53 21.40
N THR A 735 -6.88 9.10 20.71
CA THR A 735 -6.66 10.12 19.69
C THR A 735 -7.14 11.46 20.19
N ILE A 736 -6.23 12.42 20.32
CA ILE A 736 -6.49 13.79 20.74
C ILE A 736 -6.56 14.66 19.50
N ALA A 737 -7.69 15.31 19.22
CA ALA A 737 -7.87 16.15 18.03
C ALA A 737 -8.39 17.55 18.40
N LEU A 738 -7.70 18.57 17.91
CA LEU A 738 -8.02 19.99 18.10
C LEU A 738 -8.71 20.58 16.86
N PHE A 739 -9.78 21.31 17.11
CA PHE A 739 -10.56 22.04 16.12
C PHE A 739 -10.76 23.49 16.56
N VAL A 740 -10.99 24.37 15.59
CA VAL A 740 -11.43 25.76 15.82
C VAL A 740 -12.81 25.96 15.21
N LYS A 741 -13.59 26.87 15.78
CA LYS A 741 -14.86 27.33 15.21
C LYS A 741 -14.90 28.85 15.23
N ALA A 742 -15.18 29.44 14.07
CA ALA A 742 -15.46 30.89 13.97
C ALA A 742 -16.98 31.13 14.00
N LYS A 743 -17.40 32.34 14.37
CA LYS A 743 -18.81 32.74 14.46
C LYS A 743 -19.54 32.40 13.15
N ASN A 744 -20.60 31.60 13.22
CA ASN A 744 -21.40 31.10 12.09
C ASN A 744 -20.63 30.28 11.03
N ARG A 745 -19.52 29.62 11.39
CA ARG A 745 -18.76 28.71 10.50
C ARG A 745 -18.67 27.29 11.07
N GLU A 746 -18.31 26.36 10.20
CA GLU A 746 -18.05 24.96 10.53
C GLU A 746 -16.76 24.78 11.36
N GLU A 747 -16.65 23.65 12.06
CA GLU A 747 -15.45 23.26 12.79
C GLU A 747 -14.31 22.99 11.80
N VAL A 748 -13.17 23.64 11.98
CA VAL A 748 -11.97 23.46 11.16
C VAL A 748 -10.94 22.69 11.97
N PHE A 749 -10.47 21.58 11.43
CA PHE A 749 -9.40 20.79 12.02
C PHE A 749 -8.08 21.54 12.05
N ILE A 750 -7.39 21.48 13.18
CA ILE A 750 -6.07 22.09 13.37
C ILE A 750 -4.99 21.01 13.43
N LYS A 751 -5.06 20.12 14.43
CA LYS A 751 -4.01 19.14 14.71
C LYS A 751 -4.58 17.92 15.44
N LYS A 752 -4.04 16.73 15.18
CA LYS A 752 -4.28 15.53 16.00
C LYS A 752 -2.99 14.86 16.45
N ALA A 753 -3.12 14.03 17.48
CA ALA A 753 -2.14 13.03 17.88
C ALA A 753 -2.88 11.73 18.18
N THR A 754 -2.35 10.61 17.72
CA THR A 754 -2.94 9.28 17.82
C THR A 754 -2.05 8.36 18.65
N HIS A 755 -2.62 7.27 19.17
CA HIS A 755 -1.88 6.29 19.98
C HIS A 755 -1.28 6.88 21.27
N VAL A 756 -1.84 8.00 21.75
CA VAL A 756 -1.48 8.59 23.02
C VAL A 756 -1.97 7.67 24.14
N THR A 757 -1.19 7.49 25.19
CA THR A 757 -1.54 6.59 26.29
C THR A 757 -1.05 7.14 27.63
N ALA A 758 -1.50 6.55 28.73
CA ALA A 758 -0.98 6.82 30.07
C ALA A 758 -0.45 5.54 30.72
N GLY A 759 0.61 5.64 31.53
CA GLY A 759 1.29 4.47 32.09
C GLY A 759 2.46 4.79 33.01
N ASP A 760 3.28 3.79 33.31
CA ASP A 760 4.44 3.93 34.20
C ASP A 760 5.78 3.99 33.43
N VAL A 761 6.82 4.56 34.05
CA VAL A 761 8.09 4.87 33.39
C VAL A 761 9.26 4.21 34.10
N TYR A 762 10.09 3.49 33.35
CA TYR A 762 11.35 2.91 33.81
C TYR A 762 12.49 3.34 32.92
N VAL A 763 13.64 3.64 33.53
CA VAL A 763 14.82 4.11 32.82
C VAL A 763 15.96 3.13 33.04
N ILE A 764 16.57 2.68 31.95
CA ILE A 764 17.72 1.77 31.97
C ILE A 764 18.96 2.56 31.61
N ASN A 765 20.04 2.39 32.37
CA ASN A 765 21.33 3.00 32.11
C ASN A 765 22.48 2.07 32.54
N GLY A 766 23.69 2.35 32.06
CA GLY A 766 24.86 1.52 32.30
C GLY A 766 25.48 1.04 31.00
N GLN A 767 26.22 -0.07 31.05
CA GLN A 767 26.97 -0.55 29.89
C GLN A 767 26.58 -1.94 29.39
N SER A 768 26.98 -2.29 28.15
CA SER A 768 26.89 -3.58 27.43
C SER A 768 25.64 -4.45 27.69
N ASN A 769 25.44 -4.94 28.90
CA ASN A 769 24.25 -5.70 29.31
C ASN A 769 23.04 -4.83 29.68
N ALA A 770 23.24 -3.54 29.96
CA ALA A 770 22.18 -2.54 29.93
C ALA A 770 21.75 -2.21 28.50
N TRP A 771 22.71 -2.24 27.56
CA TRP A 771 22.49 -2.03 26.12
C TRP A 771 21.74 -3.20 25.50
N ALA A 772 22.07 -4.41 25.97
CA ALA A 772 21.35 -5.66 25.72
C ALA A 772 21.16 -5.93 24.21
N ILE A 773 22.28 -6.00 23.49
CA ILE A 773 22.30 -6.48 22.10
C ILE A 773 21.82 -7.93 22.08
N ASP A 774 20.97 -8.24 21.11
CA ASP A 774 20.61 -9.61 20.78
C ASP A 774 21.75 -10.28 20.02
N TYR A 775 22.55 -11.08 20.72
CA TYR A 775 23.67 -11.81 20.10
C TYR A 775 23.21 -12.94 19.18
N ASP A 776 21.99 -13.44 19.38
CA ASP A 776 21.43 -14.62 18.69
C ASP A 776 20.50 -14.22 17.55
N ASN A 777 20.17 -12.93 17.44
CA ASN A 777 19.20 -12.37 16.50
C ASN A 777 17.80 -13.04 16.61
N ALA A 778 17.45 -13.51 17.82
CA ALA A 778 16.21 -14.20 18.14
C ALA A 778 14.99 -13.25 18.22
N TYR A 779 15.21 -11.98 18.59
CA TYR A 779 14.17 -10.95 18.71
C TYR A 779 14.01 -10.17 17.40
N ASN A 780 13.26 -10.77 16.46
CA ASN A 780 12.76 -10.05 15.30
C ASN A 780 11.45 -9.30 15.62
N ASN A 781 11.30 -8.08 15.10
CA ASN A 781 10.12 -7.24 15.34
C ASN A 781 8.84 -7.74 14.65
N ASN A 782 8.93 -8.83 13.86
CA ASN A 782 7.81 -9.34 13.05
C ASN A 782 6.88 -10.26 13.84
N HIS A 783 7.30 -10.78 15.01
CA HIS A 783 6.54 -11.78 15.79
C HIS A 783 6.42 -11.45 17.29
N LEU A 784 6.41 -10.17 17.66
CA LEU A 784 6.25 -9.78 19.06
C LEU A 784 4.84 -10.06 19.59
N PRO A 785 4.67 -10.42 20.88
CA PRO A 785 3.36 -10.67 21.47
C PRO A 785 2.51 -9.39 21.50
N GLU A 786 1.18 -9.54 21.55
CA GLU A 786 0.22 -8.42 21.52
C GLU A 786 0.49 -7.34 22.60
N ASN A 787 1.09 -7.71 23.73
CA ASN A 787 1.48 -6.76 24.78
C ASN A 787 2.57 -5.77 24.35
N ALA A 788 3.37 -6.09 23.32
CA ALA A 788 4.40 -5.20 22.79
C ALA A 788 3.83 -3.85 22.32
N LYS A 789 2.58 -3.84 21.84
CA LYS A 789 1.88 -2.61 21.44
C LYS A 789 1.57 -1.66 22.59
N TRP A 790 1.93 -1.99 23.83
CA TRP A 790 1.79 -1.14 25.03
C TRP A 790 3.12 -0.76 25.66
N VAL A 791 4.24 -1.15 25.07
CA VAL A 791 5.57 -0.68 25.46
C VAL A 791 5.93 0.52 24.58
N ARG A 792 6.31 1.63 25.20
CA ARG A 792 6.65 2.90 24.51
C ARG A 792 8.09 3.29 24.80
N THR A 793 8.67 4.04 23.88
CA THR A 793 9.94 4.72 24.10
C THR A 793 10.01 6.01 23.30
N ILE A 794 11.04 6.82 23.55
CA ILE A 794 11.25 8.13 22.92
C ILE A 794 12.66 8.21 22.33
N GLY A 795 12.76 8.81 21.14
CA GLY A 795 14.00 9.11 20.46
C GLY A 795 14.73 7.88 19.91
N ALA A 796 16.06 7.98 19.85
CA ALA A 796 16.90 6.94 19.28
C ALA A 796 18.02 6.50 20.23
N MET A 797 18.29 5.20 20.22
CA MET A 797 19.42 4.60 20.92
C MET A 797 20.68 4.73 20.07
N HIS A 798 21.80 5.14 20.68
CA HIS A 798 23.07 5.37 19.99
C HIS A 798 24.09 4.31 20.37
N VAL A 799 24.97 3.97 19.42
CA VAL A 799 26.20 3.23 19.74
C VAL A 799 27.09 4.05 20.68
N TYR A 800 27.83 3.35 21.52
CA TYR A 800 28.75 3.90 22.51
C TYR A 800 30.03 4.47 21.89
N ASN A 801 30.70 5.39 22.59
CA ASN A 801 31.97 6.01 22.18
C ASN A 801 31.95 6.71 20.80
N GLN A 802 30.75 7.02 20.29
CA GLN A 802 30.58 7.82 19.08
C GLN A 802 30.02 9.20 19.44
N PRO A 803 30.41 10.26 18.71
CA PRO A 803 29.72 11.55 18.78
C PRO A 803 28.22 11.42 18.47
N ALA A 804 27.45 12.41 18.89
CA ALA A 804 26.04 12.55 18.56
C ALA A 804 25.85 12.52 17.04
N ILE A 805 24.99 11.63 16.56
CA ILE A 805 24.62 11.60 15.14
C ILE A 805 23.35 12.43 14.99
N LEU A 806 23.49 13.59 14.34
CA LEU A 806 22.37 14.50 14.08
C LEU A 806 21.67 14.14 12.75
N PRO A 807 20.33 14.29 12.66
CA PRO A 807 19.43 14.83 13.69
C PRO A 807 18.98 13.81 14.74
N GLU A 808 19.41 12.54 14.67
CA GLU A 808 18.92 11.47 15.54
C GLU A 808 19.16 11.69 17.05
N ALA A 809 20.26 12.34 17.44
CA ALA A 809 20.53 12.69 18.83
C ALA A 809 19.54 13.73 19.40
N GLU A 810 18.92 14.54 18.53
CA GLU A 810 17.86 15.49 18.88
C GLU A 810 16.45 14.91 18.70
N ASN A 811 16.35 13.66 18.24
CA ASN A 811 15.07 13.00 18.00
C ASN A 811 14.31 12.81 19.32
N THR A 812 13.10 13.38 19.36
CA THR A 812 12.20 13.34 20.51
C THR A 812 10.85 12.75 20.13
N ASP A 813 10.79 12.02 19.02
CA ASP A 813 9.57 11.35 18.59
C ASP A 813 9.36 10.08 19.40
N TRP A 814 8.10 9.69 19.54
CA TRP A 814 7.70 8.52 20.31
C TRP A 814 7.48 7.33 19.39
N TYR A 815 7.86 6.16 19.88
CA TYR A 815 7.82 4.91 19.14
C TYR A 815 7.19 3.81 20.00
N LEU A 816 6.65 2.79 19.33
CA LEU A 816 6.59 1.46 19.92
C LEU A 816 8.02 1.01 20.20
N ALA A 817 8.25 0.43 21.38
CA ALA A 817 9.58 -0.04 21.74
C ALA A 817 9.97 -1.27 20.91
N SER A 818 11.22 -1.31 20.46
CA SER A 818 11.85 -2.42 19.73
C SER A 818 12.84 -3.13 20.66
N GLY A 819 12.79 -4.47 20.68
CA GLY A 819 13.74 -5.30 21.44
C GLY A 819 15.16 -5.31 20.89
N LYS A 820 15.40 -4.65 19.75
CA LYS A 820 16.73 -4.48 19.18
C LYS A 820 17.54 -3.39 19.89
N ALA A 821 18.84 -3.45 19.70
CA ALA A 821 19.79 -2.38 19.98
C ALA A 821 20.66 -2.15 18.73
N PRO A 822 21.22 -0.94 18.51
CA PRO A 822 22.13 -0.69 17.39
C PRO A 822 23.30 -1.69 17.39
N ASP A 823 23.67 -2.24 16.23
CA ASP A 823 24.71 -3.28 16.13
C ASP A 823 25.82 -2.92 15.15
N ILE A 824 27.02 -2.65 15.69
CA ILE A 824 28.23 -2.33 14.92
C ILE A 824 28.87 -3.55 14.24
N ARG A 825 28.55 -4.78 14.67
CA ARG A 825 29.15 -6.01 14.12
C ARG A 825 28.79 -6.22 12.66
N SER A 826 27.62 -5.72 12.24
CA SER A 826 27.15 -5.75 10.85
C SER A 826 27.63 -4.55 10.00
N GLY A 827 28.30 -3.57 10.63
CA GLY A 827 28.87 -2.38 9.98
C GLY A 827 27.87 -1.33 9.48
N LYS A 828 26.57 -1.41 9.85
CA LYS A 828 25.52 -0.59 9.19
C LYS A 828 24.66 0.30 10.09
N GLU A 829 24.50 0.01 11.38
CA GLU A 829 23.50 0.70 12.21
C GLU A 829 24.11 1.33 13.47
N LEU A 830 24.55 2.60 13.35
CA LEU A 830 25.13 3.37 14.46
C LEU A 830 24.08 3.98 15.40
N VAL A 831 22.83 4.05 14.96
CA VAL A 831 21.69 4.60 15.71
C VAL A 831 20.41 3.86 15.33
N GLY A 832 19.57 3.58 16.32
CA GLY A 832 18.30 2.87 16.15
C GLY A 832 17.13 3.61 16.79
N ARG A 833 16.13 3.99 15.98
CA ARG A 833 14.92 4.68 16.45
C ARG A 833 14.03 3.70 17.22
N GLY A 834 13.50 4.12 18.36
CA GLY A 834 12.57 3.29 19.14
C GLY A 834 13.20 2.04 19.79
N MET A 835 14.52 1.89 19.77
CA MET A 835 15.22 0.72 20.32
C MET A 835 15.41 0.81 21.84
N VAL A 836 15.19 -0.29 22.56
CA VAL A 836 15.37 -0.39 24.02
C VAL A 836 16.20 -1.61 24.46
N GLY A 837 16.66 -2.45 23.53
CA GLY A 837 17.38 -3.69 23.80
C GLY A 837 16.49 -4.81 24.36
N VAL A 838 17.00 -6.04 24.35
CA VAL A 838 16.23 -7.25 24.73
C VAL A 838 15.79 -7.19 26.19
N LEU A 839 16.68 -6.73 27.08
CA LEU A 839 16.41 -6.53 28.50
C LEU A 839 15.26 -5.54 28.72
N GLY A 840 15.34 -4.37 28.08
CA GLY A 840 14.34 -3.32 28.24
C GLY A 840 12.97 -3.74 27.71
N MET A 841 12.93 -4.40 26.56
CA MET A 841 11.69 -4.89 25.98
C MET A 841 11.01 -5.92 26.88
N ASN A 842 11.76 -6.88 27.42
CA ASN A 842 11.21 -7.91 28.30
C ASN A 842 10.72 -7.35 29.64
N ILE A 843 11.41 -6.35 30.21
CA ILE A 843 10.90 -5.64 31.41
C ILE A 843 9.55 -4.99 31.10
N GLY A 844 9.46 -4.28 29.97
CA GLY A 844 8.21 -3.67 29.52
C GLY A 844 7.09 -4.68 29.32
N LEU A 845 7.37 -5.78 28.62
CA LEU A 845 6.39 -6.85 28.36
C LEU A 845 5.87 -7.50 29.65
N ASN A 846 6.78 -7.82 30.58
CA ASN A 846 6.43 -8.44 31.84
C ASN A 846 5.51 -7.57 32.69
N LEU A 847 5.80 -6.27 32.78
CA LEU A 847 5.00 -5.31 33.53
C LEU A 847 3.67 -4.99 32.84
N VAL A 848 3.64 -4.82 31.52
CA VAL A 848 2.38 -4.67 30.76
C VAL A 848 1.48 -5.90 30.96
N LYS A 849 2.08 -7.10 30.94
CA LYS A 849 1.34 -8.36 31.10
C LYS A 849 0.72 -8.48 32.48
N SER A 850 1.46 -8.19 33.55
CA SER A 850 0.96 -8.36 34.92
C SER A 850 0.08 -7.20 35.39
N GLU A 851 0.46 -5.95 35.10
CA GLU A 851 -0.17 -4.77 35.71
C GLU A 851 -1.28 -4.16 34.86
N ASN A 852 -1.48 -4.69 33.66
CA ASN A 852 -2.48 -4.22 32.71
C ASN A 852 -2.41 -2.72 32.37
N VAL A 853 -1.23 -2.12 32.52
CA VAL A 853 -0.94 -0.71 32.18
C VAL A 853 0.17 -0.61 31.14
N PRO A 854 0.13 0.40 30.25
CA PRO A 854 1.22 0.74 29.35
C PRO A 854 2.51 1.10 30.09
N ILE A 855 3.66 0.78 29.50
CA ILE A 855 4.98 1.01 30.12
C ILE A 855 5.88 1.76 29.16
N ALA A 856 6.52 2.82 29.65
CA ALA A 856 7.61 3.51 28.97
C ALA A 856 8.96 2.96 29.45
N ILE A 857 9.76 2.43 28.52
CA ILE A 857 11.15 2.02 28.76
C ILE A 857 12.07 2.98 28.02
N ILE A 858 12.87 3.74 28.74
CA ILE A 858 13.84 4.67 28.16
C ILE A 858 15.23 4.14 28.45
N ASN A 859 15.94 3.69 27.40
CA ASN A 859 17.27 3.12 27.55
C ASN A 859 18.35 4.14 27.15
N GLY A 860 19.16 4.55 28.13
CA GLY A 860 20.29 5.48 28.01
C GLY A 860 21.66 4.83 27.98
N SER A 861 21.72 3.50 27.98
CA SER A 861 22.97 2.73 28.01
C SER A 861 23.77 2.75 26.70
N GLY A 862 25.02 2.27 26.76
CA GLY A 862 25.88 1.97 25.61
C GLY A 862 26.89 0.85 25.89
N GLY A 863 27.53 0.24 24.90
CA GLY A 863 28.62 -0.72 25.15
C GLY A 863 29.86 -0.11 25.84
N GLY A 864 30.64 -0.91 26.54
CA GLY A 864 32.07 -0.64 26.80
C GLY A 864 32.47 0.61 27.64
N GLY A 865 31.53 1.30 28.31
CA GLY A 865 31.82 2.55 29.02
C GLY A 865 32.04 2.39 30.53
N ALA A 866 33.08 3.01 31.09
CA ALA A 866 33.21 3.18 32.53
C ALA A 866 32.10 4.09 33.10
N ILE A 867 31.78 3.97 34.39
CA ILE A 867 30.71 4.76 35.04
C ILE A 867 30.86 6.28 34.85
N SER A 868 32.09 6.79 34.72
CA SER A 868 32.39 8.19 34.45
C SER A 868 31.82 8.69 33.12
N TYR A 869 31.65 7.81 32.12
CA TYR A 869 31.09 8.15 30.82
C TYR A 869 29.57 8.42 30.87
N TYR A 870 28.90 7.91 31.90
CA TYR A 870 27.46 8.09 32.13
C TYR A 870 27.15 9.17 33.16
N GLN A 871 28.15 9.91 33.64
CA GLN A 871 27.96 11.00 34.58
C GLN A 871 27.62 12.30 33.86
N LYS A 872 27.01 13.23 34.60
CA LYS A 872 26.66 14.54 34.08
C LYS A 872 27.92 15.37 33.80
N THR A 873 27.92 16.03 32.64
CA THR A 873 28.90 17.05 32.26
C THR A 873 28.48 18.44 32.74
N ILE A 874 29.42 19.39 32.79
CA ILE A 874 29.11 20.78 33.16
C ILE A 874 28.12 21.38 32.15
N ASP A 875 28.40 21.18 30.85
CA ASP A 875 27.55 21.62 29.76
C ASP A 875 26.55 20.55 29.33
N TYR A 876 25.46 21.00 28.73
CA TYR A 876 24.48 20.15 28.08
C TYR A 876 25.11 19.49 26.83
N ASP A 877 25.58 18.25 26.96
CA ASP A 877 26.41 17.59 25.93
C ASP A 877 25.71 16.35 25.34
N LEU A 878 25.24 16.47 24.09
CA LEU A 878 24.62 15.38 23.35
C LEU A 878 25.62 14.30 22.90
N ASP A 879 26.94 14.54 22.95
CA ASP A 879 27.95 13.51 22.68
C ASP A 879 28.06 12.52 23.84
N LYS A 880 27.55 12.88 25.03
CA LYS A 880 27.49 11.98 26.20
C LYS A 880 26.16 11.26 26.31
N PRO A 881 26.15 9.98 26.74
CA PRO A 881 24.92 9.25 27.03
C PRO A 881 23.99 9.98 28.01
N TYR A 882 24.56 10.63 29.03
CA TYR A 882 23.78 11.38 30.02
C TYR A 882 23.01 12.54 29.37
N GLY A 883 23.64 13.36 28.53
CA GLY A 883 22.96 14.47 27.85
C GLY A 883 21.89 14.00 26.85
N ARG A 884 22.12 12.87 26.15
CA ARG A 884 21.08 12.25 25.31
C ARG A 884 19.91 11.69 26.11
N LEU A 885 20.18 11.10 27.28
CA LEU A 885 19.13 10.61 28.18
C LEU A 885 18.34 11.78 28.77
N GLN A 886 19.03 12.84 29.21
CA GLN A 886 18.44 14.08 29.70
C GLN A 886 17.53 14.71 28.64
N LYS A 887 17.99 14.84 27.39
CA LYS A 887 17.17 15.36 26.26
C LYS A 887 15.84 14.65 26.17
N ARG A 888 15.90 13.31 26.15
CA ARG A 888 14.74 12.45 25.95
C ARG A 888 13.78 12.54 27.13
N LEU A 889 14.28 12.50 28.36
CA LEU A 889 13.45 12.61 29.56
C LEU A 889 12.80 13.98 29.71
N GLU A 890 13.53 15.06 29.42
CA GLU A 890 12.97 16.42 29.43
C GLU A 890 11.91 16.61 28.34
N ALA A 891 12.21 16.20 27.10
CA ALA A 891 11.27 16.34 25.99
C ALA A 891 10.02 15.45 26.11
N SER A 892 10.14 14.31 26.81
CA SER A 892 9.01 13.42 27.08
C SER A 892 8.02 13.99 28.11
N GLY A 893 8.46 14.94 28.95
CA GLY A 893 7.72 15.40 30.12
C GLY A 893 7.76 14.42 31.31
N LEU A 894 8.53 13.33 31.24
CA LEU A 894 8.53 12.25 32.23
C LEU A 894 9.59 12.39 33.33
N LYS A 895 10.44 13.42 33.29
CA LYS A 895 11.53 13.63 34.27
C LYS A 895 11.08 13.60 35.74
N GLY A 896 9.82 13.90 36.03
CA GLY A 896 9.25 13.95 37.37
C GLY A 896 8.54 12.67 37.84
N SER A 897 8.47 11.63 37.01
CA SER A 897 7.52 10.52 37.20
C SER A 897 8.13 9.15 36.89
N ILE A 898 9.41 8.96 37.23
CA ILE A 898 10.12 7.71 36.98
C ILE A 898 9.90 6.75 38.16
N LYS A 899 9.44 5.53 37.91
CA LYS A 899 9.30 4.51 38.96
C LYS A 899 10.67 4.05 39.43
N ALA A 900 11.48 3.52 38.51
CA ALA A 900 12.83 3.11 38.84
C ALA A 900 13.85 3.47 37.76
N PHE A 901 15.03 3.87 38.22
CA PHE A 901 16.25 3.82 37.43
C PHE A 901 16.93 2.48 37.65
N ILE A 902 17.32 1.82 36.57
CA ILE A 902 18.00 0.54 36.57
C ILE A 902 19.42 0.77 36.07
N TRP A 903 20.38 0.59 36.96
CA TRP A 903 21.80 0.71 36.68
C TRP A 903 22.43 -0.68 36.55
N ASN A 904 22.89 -1.02 35.34
CA ASN A 904 23.56 -2.29 35.07
C ASN A 904 24.97 -2.03 34.53
N GLN A 905 25.96 -2.19 35.40
CA GLN A 905 27.37 -1.98 35.06
C GLN A 905 28.05 -3.28 34.59
N GLY A 906 28.95 -3.13 33.62
CA GLY A 906 29.88 -4.16 33.13
C GLY A 906 31.33 -3.98 33.61
N GLU A 907 32.27 -4.45 32.81
CA GLU A 907 33.66 -4.72 33.17
C GLU A 907 34.60 -3.51 33.18
N ASN A 908 34.28 -2.40 32.51
CA ASN A 908 35.20 -1.25 32.36
C ASN A 908 35.55 -0.46 33.64
N ASN A 909 35.09 -0.90 34.82
CA ASN A 909 35.52 -0.41 36.14
C ASN A 909 36.24 -1.48 36.97
N ALA A 910 36.54 -2.65 36.39
CA ALA A 910 37.36 -3.66 37.04
C ALA A 910 38.70 -3.04 37.45
N GLY A 911 39.09 -3.24 38.71
CA GLY A 911 40.32 -2.66 39.28
C GLY A 911 40.10 -1.41 40.13
N ASP A 912 38.93 -0.76 40.05
CA ASP A 912 38.62 0.36 40.94
C ASP A 912 38.65 -0.07 42.42
N SER A 913 39.18 0.81 43.28
CA SER A 913 39.07 0.61 44.72
C SER A 913 37.60 0.75 45.17
N ILE A 914 37.24 0.12 46.28
CA ILE A 914 35.88 0.22 46.85
C ILE A 914 35.48 1.70 47.02
N VAL A 915 36.41 2.52 47.51
CA VAL A 915 36.19 3.97 47.74
C VAL A 915 35.94 4.72 46.43
N HIS A 916 36.76 4.47 45.40
CA HIS A 916 36.64 5.18 44.11
C HIS A 916 35.34 4.84 43.40
N TYR A 917 35.00 3.56 43.28
CA TYR A 917 33.77 3.17 42.59
C TYR A 917 32.53 3.65 43.36
N LYS A 918 32.52 3.52 44.70
CA LYS A 918 31.41 4.04 45.52
C LYS A 918 31.24 5.55 45.36
N LYS A 919 32.34 6.31 45.29
CA LYS A 919 32.31 7.76 45.02
C LYS A 919 31.71 8.06 43.65
N ALA A 920 32.08 7.31 42.61
CA ALA A 920 31.54 7.50 41.26
C ALA A 920 30.04 7.15 41.17
N LEU A 921 29.62 6.08 41.85
CA LEU A 921 28.21 5.67 41.94
C LEU A 921 27.37 6.69 42.71
N LYS A 922 27.90 7.22 43.82
CA LYS A 922 27.29 8.31 44.58
C LYS A 922 27.13 9.57 43.73
N ARG A 923 28.14 9.93 42.93
CA ARG A 923 28.05 11.05 41.98
C ARG A 923 26.94 10.81 40.96
N LEU A 924 26.93 9.65 40.29
CA LEU A 924 25.87 9.33 39.31
C LEU A 924 24.47 9.40 39.93
N TYR A 925 24.28 8.82 41.11
CA TYR A 925 23.02 8.85 41.83
C TYR A 925 22.56 10.28 42.16
N ASN A 926 23.50 11.14 42.58
CA ASN A 926 23.22 12.55 42.86
C ASN A 926 22.94 13.36 41.60
N ASP A 927 23.68 13.13 40.52
CA ASP A 927 23.44 13.75 39.21
C ASP A 927 22.00 13.43 38.75
N LEU A 928 21.64 12.14 38.77
CA LEU A 928 20.30 11.69 38.41
C LEU A 928 19.21 12.29 39.32
N LYS A 929 19.44 12.37 40.63
CA LYS A 929 18.50 13.01 41.58
C LYS A 929 18.34 14.50 41.38
N THR A 930 19.37 15.16 40.85
CA THR A 930 19.34 16.60 40.60
C THR A 930 18.44 16.91 39.41
N ASP A 931 18.49 16.08 38.36
CA ASP A 931 17.76 16.33 37.12
C ASP A 931 16.41 15.61 37.04
N PHE A 932 16.25 14.50 37.78
CA PHE A 932 15.11 13.60 37.69
C PHE A 932 14.55 13.22 39.07
N SER A 933 13.23 13.02 39.12
CA SER A 933 12.54 12.44 40.27
C SER A 933 12.27 10.97 40.00
N PHE A 934 12.73 10.09 40.90
CA PHE A 934 12.47 8.66 40.83
C PHE A 934 12.24 8.03 42.21
N GLU A 935 11.41 6.98 42.24
CA GLU A 935 11.01 6.32 43.49
C GLU A 935 12.07 5.32 43.99
N LYS A 936 12.65 4.51 43.09
CA LYS A 936 13.69 3.51 43.40
C LYS A 936 14.89 3.56 42.45
N PHE A 937 16.03 3.07 42.93
CA PHE A 937 17.25 2.87 42.13
C PHE A 937 17.69 1.41 42.24
N TYR A 938 17.60 0.66 41.15
CA TYR A 938 17.97 -0.74 41.09
C TYR A 938 19.37 -0.89 40.54
N ILE A 939 20.24 -1.53 41.30
CA ILE A 939 21.61 -1.85 40.89
C ILE A 939 21.66 -3.33 40.52
N ILE A 940 22.16 -3.63 39.33
CA ILE A 940 22.52 -4.99 38.92
C ILE A 940 24.00 -5.16 39.18
N GLN A 941 24.37 -6.10 40.06
CA GLN A 941 25.75 -6.25 40.53
C GLN A 941 26.68 -6.70 39.38
N THR A 942 27.83 -6.05 39.19
CA THR A 942 28.80 -6.33 38.11
C THR A 942 29.26 -7.79 38.11
N PRO A 943 29.43 -8.49 36.96
CA PRO A 943 29.72 -9.92 36.94
C PRO A 943 31.17 -10.25 37.37
N PRO A 944 31.43 -11.37 38.06
CA PRO A 944 32.75 -12.02 38.11
C PRO A 944 33.14 -12.62 36.75
N GLY A 945 33.85 -11.87 35.90
CA GLY A 945 34.33 -12.38 34.60
C GLY A 945 34.13 -11.37 33.46
N CYS A 946 34.92 -11.55 32.39
CA CYS A 946 34.93 -10.86 31.07
C CYS A 946 36.38 -10.60 30.57
N ASN A 947 37.29 -11.58 30.65
CA ASN A 947 38.72 -11.44 30.25
C ASN A 947 39.50 -10.25 30.87
N SER A 948 38.94 -9.48 31.80
CA SER A 948 39.63 -8.34 32.41
C SER A 948 40.51 -8.79 33.58
N ASN A 949 41.72 -8.24 33.66
CA ASN A 949 42.64 -8.50 34.76
C ASN A 949 42.19 -7.75 36.01
N ILE A 950 41.83 -8.50 37.05
CA ILE A 950 41.89 -8.15 38.48
C ILE A 950 40.90 -7.03 38.95
N GLY A 951 40.18 -7.24 40.06
CA GLY A 951 39.53 -6.17 40.85
C GLY A 951 38.00 -6.07 40.83
N HIS A 952 37.26 -6.99 40.21
CA HIS A 952 35.78 -7.01 40.18
C HIS A 952 35.14 -7.12 41.58
N GLN A 953 35.81 -7.81 42.50
CA GLN A 953 35.37 -7.98 43.88
C GLN A 953 35.19 -6.64 44.59
N ASN A 954 36.05 -5.67 44.31
CA ASN A 954 35.98 -4.34 44.92
C ASN A 954 34.76 -3.56 44.42
N VAL A 955 34.46 -3.65 43.12
CA VAL A 955 33.28 -3.00 42.52
C VAL A 955 31.99 -3.61 43.05
N ARG A 956 31.91 -4.95 43.11
CA ARG A 956 30.76 -5.70 43.65
C ARG A 956 30.51 -5.35 45.12
N GLU A 957 31.58 -5.27 45.90
CA GLU A 957 31.53 -4.88 47.30
C GLU A 957 31.14 -3.40 47.46
N ALA A 958 31.64 -2.51 46.62
CA ALA A 958 31.22 -1.10 46.59
C ALA A 958 29.72 -0.94 46.29
N GLN A 959 29.18 -1.71 45.33
CA GLN A 959 27.75 -1.73 45.01
C GLN A 959 26.92 -2.20 46.22
N ARG A 960 27.36 -3.26 46.91
CA ARG A 960 26.71 -3.77 48.11
C ARG A 960 26.73 -2.77 49.27
N GLN A 961 27.89 -2.16 49.54
CA GLN A 961 28.02 -1.14 50.60
C GLN A 961 27.15 0.08 50.30
N PHE A 962 27.12 0.53 49.04
CA PHE A 962 26.31 1.67 48.65
C PHE A 962 24.80 1.45 48.84
N VAL A 963 24.32 0.22 48.63
CA VAL A 963 22.92 -0.15 48.88
C VAL A 963 22.56 -0.03 50.36
N LYS A 964 23.46 -0.46 51.26
CA LYS A 964 23.27 -0.32 52.71
C LYS A 964 23.19 1.13 53.18
N GLU A 965 23.76 2.07 52.43
CA GLU A 965 23.75 3.50 52.77
C GLU A 965 22.42 4.20 52.39
N HIS A 966 21.53 3.54 51.62
CA HIS A 966 20.36 4.19 51.02
C HIS A 966 19.14 3.26 50.86
N GLU A 967 18.08 3.48 51.63
CA GLU A 967 16.85 2.66 51.62
C GLU A 967 16.08 2.61 50.29
N LYS A 968 16.24 3.64 49.43
CA LYS A 968 15.62 3.68 48.10
C LYS A 968 16.37 2.86 47.05
N ILE A 969 17.54 2.33 47.41
CA ILE A 969 18.40 1.57 46.52
C ILE A 969 18.21 0.09 46.81
N LYS A 970 17.97 -0.69 45.76
CA LYS A 970 17.92 -2.15 45.83
C LYS A 970 18.97 -2.76 44.91
N ILE A 971 19.38 -3.97 45.22
CA ILE A 971 20.38 -4.69 44.44
C ILE A 971 19.88 -6.06 44.01
N LEU A 972 20.15 -6.39 42.75
CA LEU A 972 19.98 -7.72 42.19
C LEU A 972 21.36 -8.27 41.83
N THR A 973 21.49 -9.59 41.94
CA THR A 973 22.66 -10.29 41.41
C THR A 973 22.58 -10.37 39.89
N ARG A 974 23.75 -10.53 39.27
CA ARG A 974 23.90 -10.85 37.85
C ARG A 974 24.16 -12.34 37.61
N HIS A 975 24.24 -13.15 38.65
CA HIS A 975 24.37 -14.59 38.50
C HIS A 975 23.30 -15.25 39.35
N GLY A 976 22.46 -16.07 38.70
CA GLY A 976 21.30 -16.78 39.29
C GLY A 976 20.81 -17.99 38.47
N PHE A 977 21.58 -18.47 37.49
CA PHE A 977 21.09 -19.50 36.57
C PHE A 977 21.38 -20.89 37.14
N LEU A 978 20.36 -21.76 37.16
CA LEU A 978 20.47 -23.14 37.64
C LEU A 978 21.43 -23.97 36.77
N GLU A 979 21.55 -23.64 35.48
CA GLU A 979 22.47 -24.27 34.53
C GLU A 979 22.62 -23.36 33.29
N ASN A 980 23.82 -23.23 32.74
CA ASN A 980 24.07 -22.54 31.46
C ASN A 980 24.49 -23.59 30.41
N PRO A 981 23.52 -24.28 29.78
CA PRO A 981 23.82 -25.40 28.91
C PRO A 981 24.61 -24.95 27.69
N LYS A 982 25.43 -25.85 27.15
CA LYS A 982 26.02 -25.65 25.83
C LYS A 982 25.03 -26.02 24.73
N THR A 983 24.98 -25.23 23.68
CA THR A 983 24.27 -25.55 22.43
C THR A 983 25.05 -26.59 21.62
N GLU A 984 24.44 -27.14 20.56
CA GLU A 984 25.07 -28.15 19.68
C GLU A 984 26.41 -27.68 19.07
N ASP A 985 26.59 -26.37 18.88
CA ASP A 985 27.82 -25.75 18.37
C ASP A 985 28.87 -25.47 19.45
N GLY A 986 28.61 -25.82 20.71
CA GLY A 986 29.50 -25.64 21.84
C GLY A 986 29.50 -24.24 22.48
N SER A 987 28.67 -23.31 22.00
CA SER A 987 28.46 -22.00 22.64
C SER A 987 27.54 -22.09 23.86
N TYR A 988 27.49 -21.06 24.70
CA TYR A 988 26.69 -21.07 25.94
C TYR A 988 25.31 -20.45 25.72
N PHE A 989 24.25 -21.14 26.15
CA PHE A 989 22.86 -20.76 25.88
C PHE A 989 22.38 -19.48 26.59
N LEU A 990 22.86 -19.20 27.80
CA LEU A 990 22.40 -18.06 28.62
C LEU A 990 23.41 -16.89 28.62
N SER A 991 24.70 -17.20 28.67
CA SER A 991 25.78 -16.20 28.74
C SER A 991 27.12 -16.75 28.28
N ASP A 992 27.89 -15.96 27.53
CA ASP A 992 29.29 -16.26 27.19
C ASP A 992 30.27 -15.98 28.35
N GLY A 993 29.76 -15.56 29.52
CA GLY A 993 30.55 -15.19 30.70
C GLY A 993 30.83 -13.69 30.83
N CYS A 994 30.54 -12.90 29.80
CA CYS A 994 30.59 -11.43 29.82
C CYS A 994 29.29 -10.78 29.35
N HIS A 995 28.59 -11.36 28.39
CA HIS A 995 27.33 -10.87 27.81
C HIS A 995 26.26 -11.95 27.94
N TYR A 996 25.01 -11.53 28.10
CA TYR A 996 23.89 -12.45 28.00
C TYR A 996 23.49 -12.67 26.55
N HIS A 997 23.04 -13.89 26.30
CA HIS A 997 22.23 -14.26 25.16
C HIS A 997 20.76 -13.91 25.43
N ALA A 998 19.89 -14.04 24.42
CA ALA A 998 18.51 -13.57 24.50
C ALA A 998 17.76 -14.10 25.74
N HIS A 999 17.89 -15.40 26.03
CA HIS A 999 17.22 -16.04 27.17
C HIS A 999 17.80 -15.61 28.54
N GLY A 1000 19.10 -15.31 28.61
CA GLY A 1000 19.71 -14.73 29.82
C GLY A 1000 19.13 -13.36 30.18
N TYR A 1001 18.86 -12.52 29.17
CA TYR A 1001 18.18 -11.23 29.37
C TYR A 1001 16.73 -11.39 29.84
N GLU A 1002 16.01 -12.40 29.37
CA GLU A 1002 14.63 -12.68 29.80
C GLU A 1002 14.56 -13.02 31.30
N VAL A 1003 15.46 -13.86 31.79
CA VAL A 1003 15.53 -14.23 33.21
C VAL A 1003 15.84 -13.00 34.08
N LEU A 1004 16.84 -12.19 33.69
CA LEU A 1004 17.14 -10.96 34.41
C LEU A 1004 15.96 -9.98 34.38
N ALA A 1005 15.29 -9.84 33.23
CA ALA A 1005 14.09 -9.03 33.09
C ALA A 1005 12.96 -9.52 34.02
N ASN A 1006 12.80 -10.83 34.20
CA ASN A 1006 11.82 -11.41 35.13
C ASN A 1006 12.10 -10.99 36.58
N TRP A 1007 13.34 -11.08 37.06
CA TRP A 1007 13.69 -10.64 38.42
C TRP A 1007 13.49 -9.14 38.61
N ILE A 1008 13.93 -8.31 37.66
CA ILE A 1008 13.75 -6.85 37.72
C ILE A 1008 12.25 -6.51 37.74
N SER A 1009 11.46 -7.16 36.88
CA SER A 1009 10.02 -6.90 36.79
C SER A 1009 9.30 -7.33 38.06
N ASN A 1010 9.63 -8.48 38.63
CA ASN A 1010 9.01 -8.93 39.88
C ASN A 1010 9.43 -8.07 41.08
N LEU A 1011 10.66 -7.54 41.09
CA LEU A 1011 11.08 -6.56 42.08
C LEU A 1011 10.27 -5.26 41.96
N ALA A 1012 10.04 -4.79 40.73
CA ALA A 1012 9.19 -3.63 40.48
C ALA A 1012 7.74 -3.89 40.90
N LYS A 1013 7.20 -5.11 40.69
CA LYS A 1013 5.87 -5.51 41.18
C LYS A 1013 5.74 -5.39 42.68
N TYR A 1014 6.74 -5.89 43.41
CA TYR A 1014 6.79 -5.75 44.87
C TYR A 1014 6.82 -4.29 45.31
N ASP A 1015 7.66 -3.45 44.68
CA ASP A 1015 7.81 -2.05 45.12
C ASP A 1015 6.64 -1.14 44.75
N PHE A 1016 5.95 -1.39 43.64
CA PHE A 1016 5.01 -0.42 43.07
C PHE A 1016 3.60 -0.93 42.83
N TYR A 1017 3.37 -2.24 42.83
CA TYR A 1017 2.10 -2.84 42.41
C TYR A 1017 1.55 -3.87 43.41
N GLY A 1018 1.99 -3.81 44.66
CA GLY A 1018 1.47 -4.69 45.72
C GLY A 1018 1.86 -6.16 45.59
N GLY A 1019 2.95 -6.47 44.86
CA GLY A 1019 3.49 -7.82 44.84
C GLY A 1019 3.92 -8.27 46.24
N GLU A 1020 3.66 -9.52 46.60
CA GLU A 1020 3.91 -10.05 47.95
C GLU A 1020 5.35 -10.52 48.17
N VAL A 1021 6.07 -10.82 47.08
CA VAL A 1021 7.39 -11.46 47.13
C VAL A 1021 8.48 -10.47 46.72
N ASP A 1022 9.42 -10.20 47.62
CA ASP A 1022 10.56 -9.30 47.37
C ASP A 1022 11.70 -10.03 46.65
N TYR A 1023 11.95 -9.66 45.41
CA TYR A 1023 13.03 -10.23 44.57
C TYR A 1023 14.41 -9.62 44.81
N GLN A 1024 14.58 -8.69 45.77
CA GLN A 1024 15.90 -8.16 46.11
C GLN A 1024 16.86 -9.31 46.46
N ALA A 1025 18.07 -9.28 45.90
CA ALA A 1025 19.03 -10.36 46.14
C ALA A 1025 19.41 -10.43 47.64
N PRO A 1026 19.55 -11.63 48.22
CA PRO A 1026 19.97 -11.78 49.62
C PRO A 1026 21.29 -11.07 49.89
N GLN A 1027 21.33 -10.30 50.99
CA GLN A 1027 22.47 -9.49 51.40
C GLN A 1027 23.14 -10.04 52.64
N LEU A 1028 24.47 -9.93 52.66
CA LEU A 1028 25.28 -10.18 53.84
C LEU A 1028 24.91 -9.22 54.98
N ILE A 1029 24.45 -9.76 56.11
CA ILE A 1029 24.27 -9.03 57.35
C ILE A 1029 25.59 -8.99 58.12
N GLU A 1030 26.11 -10.15 58.49
CA GLU A 1030 27.31 -10.30 59.32
C GLU A 1030 28.03 -11.62 59.05
N VAL A 1031 29.30 -11.67 59.45
CA VAL A 1031 30.14 -12.87 59.49
C VAL A 1031 30.70 -12.98 60.90
N GLN A 1032 30.43 -14.07 61.59
CA GLN A 1032 30.85 -14.30 62.98
C GLN A 1032 31.80 -15.50 63.06
N LEU A 1033 32.89 -15.35 63.82
CA LEU A 1033 33.78 -16.45 64.16
C LEU A 1033 33.13 -17.32 65.24
N GLU A 1034 32.80 -18.56 64.89
CA GLU A 1034 32.23 -19.54 65.84
C GLU A 1034 33.35 -20.30 66.55
N SER A 1035 34.42 -20.64 65.83
CA SER A 1035 35.65 -21.22 66.36
C SER A 1035 36.83 -20.90 65.45
N SER A 1036 38.05 -21.31 65.82
CA SER A 1036 39.20 -21.21 64.92
C SER A 1036 39.03 -21.97 63.60
N LYS A 1037 38.05 -22.88 63.48
CA LYS A 1037 37.80 -23.68 62.26
C LYS A 1037 36.39 -23.49 61.68
N SER A 1038 35.57 -22.61 62.23
CA SER A 1038 34.20 -22.41 61.74
C SER A 1038 33.71 -20.95 61.81
N LEU A 1039 32.89 -20.59 60.83
CA LEU A 1039 32.25 -19.28 60.70
C LEU A 1039 30.74 -19.45 60.55
N ILE A 1040 29.98 -18.51 61.08
CA ILE A 1040 28.56 -18.34 60.77
C ILE A 1040 28.39 -17.10 59.90
N ILE A 1041 27.71 -17.26 58.76
CA ILE A 1041 27.35 -16.15 57.87
C ILE A 1041 25.84 -15.95 57.95
N ALA A 1042 25.42 -14.72 58.23
CA ALA A 1042 24.00 -14.37 58.28
C ALA A 1042 23.58 -13.53 57.08
N PHE A 1043 22.43 -13.86 56.49
CA PHE A 1043 21.79 -13.12 55.42
C PHE A 1043 20.48 -12.46 55.90
N ASP A 1044 20.01 -11.47 55.17
CA ASP A 1044 18.71 -10.83 55.42
C ASP A 1044 17.52 -11.74 55.05
N LYS A 1045 17.74 -12.70 54.14
CA LYS A 1045 16.75 -13.65 53.63
C LYS A 1045 17.12 -15.12 53.90
N PRO A 1046 16.14 -16.04 53.93
CA PRO A 1046 16.40 -17.48 53.96
C PRO A 1046 17.22 -17.93 52.75
N ILE A 1047 18.27 -18.71 52.98
CA ILE A 1047 19.18 -19.20 51.96
C ILE A 1047 19.01 -20.70 51.76
N VAL A 1048 19.10 -21.13 50.50
CA VAL A 1048 19.30 -22.52 50.10
C VAL A 1048 20.65 -22.64 49.42
N ILE A 1049 21.36 -23.73 49.74
CA ILE A 1049 22.57 -24.14 49.04
C ILE A 1049 22.15 -24.99 47.85
N GLN A 1050 22.48 -24.58 46.63
CA GLN A 1050 22.23 -25.39 45.44
C GLN A 1050 23.11 -26.64 45.42
N SER A 1051 22.58 -27.75 44.91
CA SER A 1051 23.30 -29.01 44.72
C SER A 1051 24.50 -28.84 43.78
N ASN A 1052 25.55 -29.63 43.96
CA ASN A 1052 26.76 -29.60 43.12
C ASN A 1052 26.38 -29.62 41.62
N LEU A 1053 26.98 -28.73 40.85
CA LEU A 1053 26.79 -28.63 39.40
C LEU A 1053 27.88 -29.45 38.71
N LEU A 1054 27.48 -30.28 37.75
CA LEU A 1054 28.40 -31.00 36.89
C LEU A 1054 28.50 -30.25 35.55
N VAL A 1055 29.67 -29.69 35.25
CA VAL A 1055 29.91 -29.00 33.96
C VAL A 1055 31.15 -29.59 33.31
N ASP A 1056 31.03 -30.10 32.08
CA ASP A 1056 32.12 -30.75 31.33
C ASP A 1056 32.84 -31.86 32.14
N GLY A 1057 32.11 -32.61 32.98
CA GLY A 1057 32.68 -33.67 33.82
C GLY A 1057 33.38 -33.19 35.09
N ILE A 1058 33.41 -31.89 35.36
CA ILE A 1058 33.96 -31.29 36.59
C ILE A 1058 32.81 -30.98 37.55
N PHE A 1059 32.91 -31.47 38.78
CA PHE A 1059 31.99 -31.11 39.86
C PHE A 1059 32.40 -29.77 40.46
N TYR A 1060 31.50 -28.80 40.40
CA TYR A 1060 31.61 -27.54 41.12
C TYR A 1060 30.66 -27.59 42.32
N ALA A 1061 31.15 -27.12 43.46
CA ALA A 1061 30.37 -27.01 44.68
C ALA A 1061 30.50 -25.60 45.25
N VAL A 1062 29.54 -25.19 46.09
CA VAL A 1062 29.56 -23.90 46.78
C VAL A 1062 30.88 -23.60 47.52
N LYS A 1063 31.56 -24.66 48.01
CA LYS A 1063 32.87 -24.60 48.68
C LYS A 1063 34.00 -24.13 47.76
N ASP A 1064 33.84 -24.23 46.44
CA ASP A 1064 34.81 -23.76 45.44
C ASP A 1064 34.62 -22.28 45.09
N HIS A 1065 33.66 -21.61 45.74
CA HIS A 1065 33.29 -20.22 45.48
C HIS A 1065 33.22 -19.35 46.75
N LEU A 1066 33.53 -19.93 47.91
CA LEU A 1066 33.69 -19.26 49.21
C LEU A 1066 35.11 -19.50 49.71
N PHE A 1067 35.84 -18.43 50.02
CA PHE A 1067 37.24 -18.53 50.45
C PHE A 1067 37.49 -17.65 51.65
N ALA A 1068 38.24 -18.19 52.62
CA ALA A 1068 38.98 -17.38 53.57
C ALA A 1068 40.38 -17.13 53.01
N LEU A 1069 40.79 -15.87 53.00
CA LEU A 1069 42.11 -15.43 52.55
C LEU A 1069 42.93 -14.99 53.77
N ASN A 1070 44.03 -15.69 54.00
CA ASN A 1070 45.05 -15.37 55.00
C ASN A 1070 46.40 -15.25 54.29
N ASN A 1071 47.01 -14.06 54.27
CA ASN A 1071 48.31 -13.82 53.62
C ASN A 1071 48.43 -14.46 52.21
N HIS A 1072 47.40 -14.33 51.37
CA HIS A 1072 47.29 -14.90 50.01
C HIS A 1072 47.18 -16.43 49.90
N LYS A 1073 47.01 -17.17 51.01
CA LYS A 1073 46.66 -18.59 50.99
C LYS A 1073 45.13 -18.76 51.14
N THR A 1074 44.54 -19.61 50.31
CA THR A 1074 43.12 -19.97 50.36
C THR A 1074 42.91 -21.17 51.30
N SER A 1075 42.12 -20.99 52.37
CA SER A 1075 41.67 -22.11 53.20
C SER A 1075 40.47 -22.81 52.56
N SER A 1076 40.54 -24.13 52.39
CA SER A 1076 39.45 -24.91 51.80
C SER A 1076 38.33 -25.21 52.81
N ILE A 1077 37.08 -25.13 52.36
CA ILE A 1077 35.89 -25.44 53.16
C ILE A 1077 35.66 -26.95 53.14
N SER A 1078 35.63 -27.57 54.31
CA SER A 1078 35.33 -28.99 54.49
C SER A 1078 33.83 -29.26 54.53
N LYS A 1079 33.04 -28.35 55.11
CA LYS A 1079 31.59 -28.47 55.25
C LYS A 1079 30.91 -27.11 55.16
N ILE A 1080 29.75 -27.10 54.51
CA ILE A 1080 28.82 -25.96 54.47
C ILE A 1080 27.42 -26.48 54.72
N GLU A 1081 26.70 -25.85 55.64
CA GLU A 1081 25.33 -26.23 55.96
C GLU A 1081 24.47 -25.01 56.30
N VAL A 1082 23.20 -25.06 55.89
CA VAL A 1082 22.18 -24.13 56.37
C VAL A 1082 21.79 -24.58 57.78
N LEU A 1083 21.83 -23.67 58.75
CA LEU A 1083 21.47 -23.98 60.13
C LEU A 1083 19.99 -24.32 60.23
N ALA A 1084 19.66 -25.50 60.77
CA ALA A 1084 18.29 -26.00 60.86
C ALA A 1084 17.41 -25.09 61.74
N GLU A 1085 18.01 -24.49 62.77
CA GLU A 1085 17.39 -23.54 63.68
C GLU A 1085 17.14 -22.15 63.07
N ASN A 1086 17.83 -21.79 61.98
CA ASN A 1086 17.65 -20.51 61.30
C ASN A 1086 18.13 -20.57 59.85
N SER A 1087 17.18 -20.68 58.91
CA SER A 1087 17.47 -20.79 57.48
C SER A 1087 18.13 -19.54 56.86
N LYS A 1088 18.31 -18.45 57.61
CA LYS A 1088 19.06 -17.26 57.16
C LYS A 1088 20.56 -17.34 57.49
N LYS A 1089 20.98 -18.35 58.26
CA LYS A 1089 22.37 -18.53 58.68
C LYS A 1089 22.96 -19.79 58.05
N ILE A 1090 24.19 -19.66 57.55
CA ILE A 1090 24.98 -20.80 57.08
C ILE A 1090 26.22 -20.94 57.95
N ARG A 1091 26.59 -22.19 58.28
CA ARG A 1091 27.84 -22.52 58.95
C ARG A 1091 28.85 -23.02 57.91
N LEU A 1092 30.04 -22.44 57.93
CA LEU A 1092 31.21 -22.90 57.18
C LEU A 1092 32.19 -23.56 58.14
N THR A 1093 32.71 -24.72 57.78
CA THR A 1093 33.78 -25.43 58.49
C THR A 1093 34.98 -25.60 57.57
N PHE A 1094 36.20 -25.37 58.07
CA PHE A 1094 37.44 -25.41 57.30
C PHE A 1094 38.28 -26.64 57.66
N SER A 1095 38.98 -27.22 56.68
CA SER A 1095 39.69 -28.50 56.84
C SER A 1095 41.03 -28.38 57.59
N GLU A 1096 41.87 -27.40 57.28
CA GLU A 1096 43.31 -27.46 57.68
C GLU A 1096 43.95 -26.15 58.19
N GLN A 1097 43.22 -25.03 58.31
CA GLN A 1097 43.78 -23.76 58.82
C GLN A 1097 42.93 -23.11 59.92
N SER A 1098 43.58 -22.54 60.94
CA SER A 1098 42.95 -21.68 61.94
C SER A 1098 42.68 -20.30 61.34
N LEU A 1099 41.42 -19.89 61.31
CA LEU A 1099 41.01 -18.53 60.93
C LEU A 1099 41.43 -17.55 62.02
N LEU A 1100 41.96 -16.39 61.59
CA LEU A 1100 42.36 -15.31 62.48
C LEU A 1100 41.51 -14.06 62.23
N LYS A 1101 41.35 -13.26 63.28
CA LYS A 1101 40.86 -11.89 63.17
C LYS A 1101 41.74 -11.13 62.16
N GLY A 1102 41.11 -10.51 61.16
CA GLY A 1102 41.79 -9.85 60.04
C GLY A 1102 41.81 -10.65 58.73
N ASP A 1103 41.49 -11.94 58.74
CA ASP A 1103 41.33 -12.71 57.50
C ASP A 1103 40.12 -12.21 56.70
N ARG A 1104 40.13 -12.42 55.38
CA ARG A 1104 39.04 -11.96 54.49
C ARG A 1104 38.21 -13.12 53.99
N LEU A 1105 36.91 -13.09 54.26
CA LEU A 1105 35.93 -13.98 53.65
C LEU A 1105 35.36 -13.35 52.37
N THR A 1106 35.37 -14.10 51.28
CA THR A 1106 34.76 -13.67 50.01
C THR A 1106 33.76 -14.69 49.49
N TYR A 1107 32.61 -14.19 49.04
CA TYR A 1107 31.61 -14.98 48.32
C TYR A 1107 31.59 -14.54 46.86
N ILE A 1108 32.02 -15.47 46.01
CA ILE A 1108 32.28 -15.35 44.58
C ILE A 1108 33.55 -14.53 44.29
N LEU A 1109 34.61 -15.26 43.97
CA LEU A 1109 35.98 -14.79 43.71
C LEU A 1109 36.09 -13.80 42.56
N GLY A 1110 36.80 -12.71 42.84
CA GLY A 1110 37.62 -12.00 41.85
C GLY A 1110 38.90 -12.78 41.53
N ASP A 1111 40.04 -12.10 41.58
CA ASP A 1111 41.35 -12.44 41.00
C ASP A 1111 41.88 -13.88 41.17
N ASN A 1112 41.34 -14.68 42.09
CA ASN A 1112 41.74 -16.07 42.31
C ASN A 1112 40.82 -17.10 41.64
N TYR A 1113 39.80 -16.69 40.88
CA TYR A 1113 38.99 -17.59 40.07
C TYR A 1113 39.86 -18.18 38.94
N PHE A 1114 40.05 -19.50 38.91
CA PHE A 1114 40.96 -20.15 37.96
C PHE A 1114 40.39 -20.24 36.53
N LEU A 1115 39.09 -19.96 36.35
CA LEU A 1115 38.39 -19.99 35.06
C LEU A 1115 37.98 -18.59 34.60
N ARG A 1116 38.88 -17.60 34.68
CA ARG A 1116 38.59 -16.18 34.33
C ARG A 1116 38.04 -15.96 32.91
N SER A 1117 38.24 -16.94 32.03
CA SER A 1117 37.79 -16.96 30.64
C SER A 1117 36.52 -17.78 30.39
N LYS A 1118 35.91 -18.41 31.40
CA LYS A 1118 34.65 -19.16 31.28
C LYS A 1118 33.51 -18.47 32.05
N PRO A 1119 32.24 -18.66 31.64
CA PRO A 1119 31.09 -18.17 32.38
C PRO A 1119 31.08 -18.66 33.83
N TYR A 1120 30.75 -17.76 34.75
CA TYR A 1120 30.50 -18.13 36.14
C TYR A 1120 29.26 -19.03 36.22
N SER A 1121 29.47 -20.27 36.65
CA SER A 1121 28.44 -21.32 36.69
C SER A 1121 27.73 -21.40 38.05
N GLY A 1122 27.57 -20.27 38.74
CA GLY A 1122 26.79 -20.15 39.97
C GLY A 1122 25.60 -19.21 39.81
N PRO A 1123 24.82 -18.98 40.87
CA PRO A 1123 25.22 -18.85 42.27
C PRO A 1123 24.75 -20.04 43.08
N TRP A 1124 25.57 -20.34 44.07
CA TRP A 1124 25.34 -21.50 44.91
C TRP A 1124 24.51 -21.21 46.17
N LEU A 1125 24.34 -19.93 46.49
CA LEU A 1125 23.50 -19.44 47.59
C LEU A 1125 22.38 -18.64 46.95
N VAL A 1126 21.16 -19.14 47.06
CA VAL A 1126 19.96 -18.50 46.52
C VAL A 1126 18.94 -18.26 47.61
N ASP A 1127 18.11 -17.24 47.43
CA ASP A 1127 16.90 -17.07 48.22
C ASP A 1127 16.01 -18.31 48.08
N LYS A 1128 15.60 -18.86 49.22
CA LYS A 1128 14.69 -20.01 49.29
C LYS A 1128 13.36 -19.78 48.56
N VAL A 1129 12.90 -18.53 48.52
CA VAL A 1129 11.57 -18.19 47.97
C VAL A 1129 11.66 -17.86 46.48
N THR A 1130 12.58 -16.97 46.10
CA THR A 1130 12.63 -16.42 44.73
C THR A 1130 13.61 -17.13 43.80
N GLY A 1131 14.55 -17.91 44.35
CA GLY A 1131 15.68 -18.47 43.59
C GLY A 1131 16.71 -17.42 43.15
N VAL A 1132 16.54 -16.14 43.50
CA VAL A 1132 17.52 -15.09 43.19
C VAL A 1132 18.79 -15.32 44.00
N GLY A 1133 19.94 -15.29 43.34
CA GLY A 1133 21.24 -15.46 44.00
C GLY A 1133 21.58 -14.36 44.99
N ALA A 1134 22.26 -14.72 46.06
CA ALA A 1134 22.85 -13.76 46.99
C ALA A 1134 23.89 -12.88 46.29
N VAL A 1135 23.99 -11.60 46.69
CA VAL A 1135 25.02 -10.71 46.14
C VAL A 1135 26.42 -11.15 46.60
N GLY A 1136 27.41 -11.03 45.72
CA GLY A 1136 28.80 -11.27 46.09
C GLY A 1136 29.30 -10.22 47.07
N PHE A 1137 30.19 -10.61 47.97
CA PHE A 1137 30.70 -9.75 49.04
C PHE A 1137 32.15 -10.06 49.38
N THR A 1138 32.82 -9.10 50.04
CA THR A 1138 34.09 -9.32 50.73
C THR A 1138 33.99 -8.74 52.14
N SER A 1139 34.16 -9.59 53.16
CA SER A 1139 34.11 -9.21 54.57
C SER A 1139 35.45 -9.48 55.24
N VAL A 1140 35.90 -8.60 56.12
CA VAL A 1140 37.02 -8.86 57.03
C VAL A 1140 36.44 -9.55 58.28
N LEU A 1141 37.14 -10.55 58.82
CA LEU A 1141 36.76 -11.19 60.07
C LEU A 1141 37.15 -10.26 61.24
N GLU A 1142 36.15 -9.77 61.97
CA GLU A 1142 36.31 -8.87 63.11
C GLU A 1142 36.55 -9.58 64.43
#